data_AF-A0A3B8HJE2-F1
#
_entry.id   AF-A0A3B8HJE2-F1
#
_cell.length_a   1.000
_cell.length_b   1.000
_cell.length_c   1.000
_cell.angle_alpha   90.00
_cell.angle_beta   90.00
_cell.angle_gamma   90.00
#
_symmetry.space_group_name_H-M   'P 1'
#
loop_
_entity.id
_entity.type
_entity.pdbx_description
1 polymer ?
#
loop_
_entity_poly.entity_id
_entity_poly.type
_entity_poly.pdbx_seq_one_letter_code
_entity_poly.pdbx_strand_id
1 'polypeptide(L)'
;MWLPLLRRSSAKDPIAGLSPLSTASLRHKKATMLVVVASFLLTYVMTWFLPRVFEPWNAQVMDMLFRWRSTSKRLQPPYDPTVVHIDLNNSSIQQLDNFYLNRSHFARLLRNLTALGVAIQFYDFIFAAKSNERDDHALIEGTRAAGNVYYGMAFALREEQGRPKAGREGPKQREINGFLEAESWRVKVEGDPRSLYLGVDPLMTFKALATAARGLGFLTIEPDRDGVFRRVPLVIRYLDGYYPSLPFRIVCDYLGVPPDRILVRPGNEVVLEGACRPGGIPHDIHIPVDNRGNMLVNFVGPWERMRHWTFADIYRLGEDREELEMWREDLAGKIAVISDVSTGAADVRPVPTDVNYPLSGLHANVINTILTERFLRELPVWKTMGLEAVLMGLLLALSVYGSSRLFLLGNVFLVTGYLLVVAGLFLGAGIILRVVQPLTAVIATAVMVTGYRYLNEARQKEVLRRSFEAYFPPSVVRKIMAHPEMIVSGGQKKELTILFSDIKNFTRYTASLSPDEIQKALNEYFEAMVEIVFRHQGTVDKYIGDGLMVFFGDPEPLADHAVQCVQAAIDMQRKAKLLHKRWQREGRLPIEIRIGINTGWVVVGNMGSPRQFSYTVLGAAVNLAQRLESQAPVGGILISERTRELIAGEVPTRAMETIQVKGLEAPVNVYEVVFDGQEESAPQPLAASAKVGTTG
;
A
#
# COMPACT_ATOMS: atom_id res chain seq x y z
N MET A 1 22.08 2.93 -65.09
CA MET A 1 23.04 3.49 -64.11
C MET A 1 23.23 2.41 -63.04
N TRP A 2 24.04 1.37 -63.31
CA TRP A 2 25.41 1.17 -62.78
C TRP A 2 25.44 1.40 -61.25
N LEU A 3 25.67 0.47 -60.31
CA LEU A 3 26.18 -0.91 -60.27
C LEU A 3 25.63 -1.65 -59.00
N PRO A 4 25.70 -3.00 -58.91
CA PRO A 4 24.99 -3.86 -57.96
C PRO A 4 25.89 -4.63 -56.95
N LEU A 5 25.23 -5.45 -56.11
CA LEU A 5 25.68 -6.75 -55.55
C LEU A 5 26.98 -6.82 -54.72
N LEU A 6 26.85 -7.29 -53.48
CA LEU A 6 27.67 -8.40 -52.97
C LEU A 6 26.95 -9.16 -51.84
N ARG A 7 26.46 -10.35 -52.20
CA ARG A 7 26.12 -11.47 -51.31
C ARG A 7 27.42 -12.15 -50.87
N ARG A 8 27.60 -12.36 -49.56
CA ARG A 8 28.33 -13.48 -48.94
C ARG A 8 27.50 -13.87 -47.72
N SER A 9 26.66 -14.91 -47.76
CA SER A 9 26.99 -16.33 -47.60
C SER A 9 27.89 -16.63 -46.38
N SER A 10 27.27 -17.26 -45.38
CA SER A 10 27.86 -18.26 -44.48
C SER A 10 28.96 -17.81 -43.52
N ALA A 11 28.54 -17.36 -42.34
CA ALA A 11 29.02 -17.95 -41.09
C ALA A 11 27.80 -18.23 -40.22
N LYS A 12 27.33 -19.47 -40.23
CA LYS A 12 26.48 -20.00 -39.15
C LYS A 12 27.31 -19.88 -37.88
N ASP A 13 26.93 -19.00 -36.95
CA ASP A 13 27.41 -19.08 -35.58
C ASP A 13 27.01 -20.45 -35.01
N PRO A 14 27.94 -21.35 -34.70
CA PRO A 14 27.63 -22.64 -34.10
C PRO A 14 27.64 -22.47 -32.58
N ILE A 15 26.85 -21.52 -32.04
CA ILE A 15 26.57 -21.41 -30.60
C ILE A 15 25.08 -21.03 -30.41
N ALA A 16 24.19 -21.62 -31.21
CA ALA A 16 22.75 -21.65 -30.95
C ALA A 16 22.45 -22.87 -30.06
N GLY A 17 22.87 -22.81 -28.80
CA GLY A 17 22.65 -23.91 -27.87
C GLY A 17 23.44 -23.77 -26.59
N LEU A 18 23.02 -22.84 -25.71
CA LEU A 18 23.17 -22.84 -24.24
C LEU A 18 22.93 -21.40 -23.72
N SER A 19 21.67 -21.06 -23.42
CA SER A 19 21.38 -19.86 -22.61
C SER A 19 20.40 -20.18 -21.47
N PRO A 20 20.86 -20.73 -20.34
CA PRO A 20 20.07 -20.82 -19.11
C PRO A 20 19.56 -19.45 -18.59
N LEU A 21 20.08 -18.34 -19.12
CA LEU A 21 19.67 -16.97 -18.78
C LEU A 21 18.32 -16.53 -19.41
N SER A 22 17.96 -17.02 -20.60
CA SER A 22 16.69 -16.62 -21.25
C SER A 22 15.46 -17.26 -20.60
N THR A 23 15.58 -18.52 -20.16
CA THR A 23 14.51 -19.25 -19.47
C THR A 23 14.29 -18.73 -18.04
N ALA A 24 15.35 -18.33 -17.35
CA ALA A 24 15.28 -17.74 -16.01
C ALA A 24 14.57 -16.38 -16.00
N SER A 25 14.89 -15.50 -16.96
CA SER A 25 14.23 -14.19 -17.09
C SER A 25 12.74 -14.32 -17.41
N LEU A 26 12.37 -15.30 -18.27
CA LEU A 26 10.97 -15.57 -18.62
C LEU A 26 10.18 -16.12 -17.41
N ARG A 27 10.79 -17.01 -16.62
CA ARG A 27 10.19 -17.54 -15.38
C ARG A 27 9.96 -16.43 -14.35
N HIS A 28 10.92 -15.51 -14.20
CA HIS A 28 10.77 -14.36 -13.30
C HIS A 28 9.60 -13.46 -13.71
N LYS A 29 9.50 -13.10 -15.00
CA LYS A 29 8.39 -12.29 -15.52
C LYS A 29 7.03 -12.97 -15.31
N LYS A 30 6.94 -14.28 -15.57
CA LYS A 30 5.71 -15.06 -15.32
C LYS A 30 5.33 -15.09 -13.84
N ALA A 31 6.30 -15.26 -12.95
CA ALA A 31 6.05 -15.25 -11.52
C ALA A 31 5.59 -13.88 -11.02
N THR A 32 6.22 -12.77 -11.48
CA THR A 32 5.76 -11.42 -11.16
C THR A 32 4.33 -11.17 -11.67
N MET A 33 4.01 -11.61 -12.88
CA MET A 33 2.65 -11.52 -13.42
C MET A 33 1.63 -12.26 -12.54
N LEU A 34 1.96 -13.48 -12.11
CA LEU A 34 1.11 -14.26 -11.20
C LEU A 34 0.93 -13.55 -9.86
N VAL A 35 1.97 -12.93 -9.31
CA VAL A 35 1.87 -12.16 -8.06
C VAL A 35 0.91 -10.97 -8.21
N VAL A 36 0.98 -10.23 -9.32
CA VAL A 36 0.06 -9.10 -9.60
C VAL A 36 -1.39 -9.58 -9.75
N VAL A 37 -1.61 -10.65 -10.50
CA VAL A 37 -2.97 -11.19 -10.68
C VAL A 37 -3.52 -11.73 -9.35
N ALA A 38 -2.69 -12.43 -8.58
CA ALA A 38 -3.06 -12.95 -7.27
C ALA A 38 -3.37 -11.83 -6.26
N SER A 39 -2.62 -10.72 -6.26
CA SER A 39 -2.90 -9.59 -5.37
C SER A 39 -4.23 -8.93 -5.70
N PHE A 40 -4.56 -8.74 -6.98
CA PHE A 40 -5.87 -8.24 -7.39
C PHE A 40 -7.00 -9.20 -7.00
N LEU A 41 -6.87 -10.49 -7.32
CA LEU A 41 -7.88 -11.48 -6.96
C LEU A 41 -8.10 -11.52 -5.44
N LEU A 42 -7.03 -11.46 -4.65
CA LEU A 42 -7.11 -11.42 -3.19
C LEU A 42 -7.90 -10.21 -2.70
N THR A 43 -7.65 -9.00 -3.23
CA THR A 43 -8.40 -7.81 -2.80
C THR A 43 -9.86 -7.86 -3.20
N TYR A 44 -10.20 -8.39 -4.38
CA TYR A 44 -11.61 -8.62 -4.75
C TYR A 44 -12.30 -9.63 -3.84
N VAL A 45 -11.63 -10.75 -3.53
CA VAL A 45 -12.14 -11.76 -2.61
C VAL A 45 -12.36 -11.14 -1.23
N MET A 46 -11.40 -10.37 -0.71
CA MET A 46 -11.55 -9.69 0.58
C MET A 46 -12.74 -8.73 0.60
N THR A 47 -12.92 -7.91 -0.43
CA THR A 47 -14.04 -6.96 -0.51
C THR A 47 -15.38 -7.66 -0.67
N TRP A 48 -15.41 -8.80 -1.37
CA TRP A 48 -16.63 -9.61 -1.51
C TRP A 48 -17.03 -10.30 -0.21
N PHE A 49 -16.07 -10.80 0.58
CA PHE A 49 -16.33 -11.44 1.88
C PHE A 49 -16.55 -10.45 3.03
N LEU A 50 -15.98 -9.24 2.94
CA LEU A 50 -16.03 -8.23 4.02
C LEU A 50 -16.66 -6.89 3.56
N PRO A 51 -17.85 -6.88 2.92
CA PRO A 51 -18.46 -5.65 2.42
C PRO A 51 -18.76 -4.65 3.55
N ARG A 52 -19.05 -5.16 4.77
CA ARG A 52 -19.25 -4.35 5.98
C ARG A 52 -18.03 -3.55 6.41
N VAL A 53 -16.84 -3.91 5.95
CA VAL A 53 -15.58 -3.19 6.26
C VAL A 53 -15.26 -2.18 5.16
N PHE A 54 -15.33 -2.61 3.89
CA PHE A 54 -14.87 -1.78 2.77
C PHE A 54 -15.87 -0.73 2.29
N GLU A 55 -17.18 -1.00 2.34
CA GLU A 55 -18.19 -0.02 1.90
C GLU A 55 -18.22 1.24 2.77
N PRO A 56 -18.19 1.17 4.12
CA PRO A 56 -18.09 2.37 4.96
C PRO A 56 -16.87 3.21 4.67
N TRP A 57 -15.70 2.58 4.48
CA TRP A 57 -14.48 3.31 4.16
C TRP A 57 -14.60 4.04 2.83
N ASN A 58 -15.24 3.42 1.84
CA ASN A 58 -15.48 4.06 0.56
C ASN A 58 -16.42 5.27 0.69
N ALA A 59 -17.50 5.14 1.47
CA ALA A 59 -18.43 6.22 1.75
C ALA A 59 -17.74 7.40 2.48
N GLN A 60 -16.90 7.12 3.47
CA GLN A 60 -16.14 8.14 4.20
C GLN A 60 -15.15 8.90 3.30
N VAL A 61 -14.47 8.21 2.38
CA VAL A 61 -13.61 8.87 1.39
C VAL A 61 -14.45 9.75 0.46
N MET A 62 -15.65 9.32 0.07
CA MET A 62 -16.56 10.15 -0.71
C MET A 62 -17.00 11.40 0.05
N ASP A 63 -17.29 11.32 1.35
CA ASP A 63 -17.64 12.48 2.17
C ASP A 63 -16.53 13.52 2.23
N MET A 64 -15.26 13.12 2.13
CA MET A 64 -14.16 14.08 2.02
C MET A 64 -14.30 14.95 0.76
N LEU A 65 -14.81 14.39 -0.35
CA LEU A 65 -15.07 15.17 -1.57
C LEU A 65 -16.26 16.12 -1.40
N PHE A 66 -17.31 15.73 -0.67
CA PHE A 66 -18.42 16.64 -0.33
C PHE A 66 -17.93 17.82 0.51
N ARG A 67 -17.15 17.56 1.57
CA ARG A 67 -16.55 18.59 2.42
C ARG A 67 -15.59 19.49 1.66
N TRP A 68 -14.72 18.91 0.84
CA TRP A 68 -13.81 19.72 0.02
C TRP A 68 -14.59 20.61 -0.96
N ARG A 69 -15.62 20.06 -1.62
CA ARG A 69 -16.51 20.82 -2.51
C ARG A 69 -17.26 21.95 -1.80
N SER A 70 -17.68 21.76 -0.54
CA SER A 70 -18.42 22.76 0.23
C SER A 70 -17.54 23.91 0.74
N THR A 71 -16.24 23.71 0.92
CA THR A 71 -15.32 24.76 1.39
C THR A 71 -15.03 25.87 0.36
N SER A 72 -15.19 25.60 -0.94
CA SER A 72 -14.89 26.56 -2.00
C SER A 72 -16.15 27.07 -2.69
N LYS A 73 -16.37 28.39 -2.67
CA LYS A 73 -17.51 29.04 -3.37
C LYS A 73 -17.59 28.70 -4.87
N ARG A 74 -16.46 28.36 -5.50
CA ARG A 74 -16.41 28.00 -6.94
C ARG A 74 -16.85 26.56 -7.23
N LEU A 75 -16.64 25.65 -6.27
CA LEU A 75 -16.92 24.22 -6.43
C LEU A 75 -18.28 23.82 -5.87
N GLN A 76 -18.82 24.67 -5.02
CA GLN A 76 -20.14 24.58 -4.43
C GLN A 76 -21.23 24.32 -5.49
N PRO A 77 -22.09 23.29 -5.32
CA PRO A 77 -23.18 23.02 -6.26
C PRO A 77 -24.22 24.16 -6.24
N PRO A 78 -25.04 24.32 -7.29
CA PRO A 78 -26.06 25.36 -7.32
C PRO A 78 -27.12 25.15 -6.23
N TYR A 79 -27.61 26.26 -5.69
CA TYR A 79 -28.75 26.33 -4.78
C TYR A 79 -29.89 27.04 -5.50
N ASP A 80 -31.03 26.37 -5.61
CA ASP A 80 -32.25 26.94 -6.18
C ASP A 80 -33.00 27.74 -5.10
N PRO A 81 -33.09 29.08 -5.23
CA PRO A 81 -33.72 29.93 -4.22
C PRO A 81 -35.25 29.75 -4.14
N THR A 82 -35.83 28.89 -4.97
CA THR A 82 -37.23 28.44 -4.86
C THR A 82 -37.47 27.63 -3.59
N VAL A 83 -36.46 26.93 -3.06
CA VAL A 83 -36.60 26.11 -1.85
C VAL A 83 -36.10 26.90 -0.65
N VAL A 84 -36.95 27.09 0.35
CA VAL A 84 -36.65 27.97 1.48
C VAL A 84 -37.17 27.41 2.79
N HIS A 85 -36.56 27.82 3.90
CA HIS A 85 -36.88 27.34 5.24
C HIS A 85 -37.60 28.37 6.08
N ILE A 86 -38.61 27.90 6.82
CA ILE A 86 -39.30 28.64 7.88
C ILE A 86 -39.13 27.84 9.16
N ASP A 87 -38.19 28.29 9.96
CA ASP A 87 -37.63 27.52 11.05
C ASP A 87 -38.26 27.92 12.38
N LEU A 88 -38.88 26.94 13.05
CA LEU A 88 -39.20 27.03 14.46
C LEU A 88 -37.90 26.76 15.23
N ASN A 89 -37.20 27.82 15.57
CA ASN A 89 -35.92 27.81 16.29
C ASN A 89 -36.06 28.43 17.69
N ASN A 90 -34.98 28.45 18.48
CA ASN A 90 -35.01 29.05 19.82
C ASN A 90 -35.40 30.54 19.80
N SER A 91 -34.97 31.27 18.77
CA SER A 91 -35.35 32.69 18.59
C SER A 91 -36.85 32.83 18.36
N SER A 92 -37.48 31.90 17.62
CA SER A 92 -38.93 31.87 17.43
C SER A 92 -39.65 31.70 18.76
N ILE A 93 -39.21 30.74 19.58
CA ILE A 93 -39.80 30.45 20.89
C ILE A 93 -39.69 31.66 21.81
N GLN A 94 -38.51 32.29 21.86
CA GLN A 94 -38.28 33.50 22.67
C GLN A 94 -39.11 34.69 22.19
N GLN A 95 -39.19 34.90 20.88
CA GLN A 95 -40.00 35.97 20.31
C GLN A 95 -41.48 35.75 20.65
N LEU A 96 -42.01 34.55 20.46
CA LEU A 96 -43.43 34.27 20.69
C LEU A 96 -43.81 34.23 22.18
N ASP A 97 -42.82 34.24 23.08
CA ASP A 97 -42.99 34.05 24.53
C ASP A 97 -43.89 32.83 24.85
N ASN A 98 -43.76 31.78 24.02
CA ASN A 98 -44.58 30.59 24.10
C ASN A 98 -43.76 29.35 23.75
N PHE A 99 -43.57 28.48 24.76
CA PHE A 99 -42.85 27.22 24.64
C PHE A 99 -43.69 26.08 24.06
N TYR A 100 -45.01 26.27 23.88
CA TYR A 100 -45.94 25.25 23.41
C TYR A 100 -46.84 25.80 22.29
N LEU A 101 -46.38 25.66 21.05
CA LEU A 101 -47.20 25.98 19.88
C LEU A 101 -48.36 24.98 19.73
N ASN A 102 -49.57 25.50 19.58
CA ASN A 102 -50.78 24.72 19.31
C ASN A 102 -51.20 24.81 17.83
N ARG A 103 -52.24 24.06 17.43
CA ARG A 103 -52.68 23.99 16.01
C ARG A 103 -53.18 25.34 15.48
N SER A 104 -53.70 26.22 16.34
CA SER A 104 -54.09 27.59 15.97
C SER A 104 -52.88 28.44 15.57
N HIS A 105 -51.69 28.20 16.15
CA HIS A 105 -50.47 28.90 15.74
C HIS A 105 -50.05 28.50 14.32
N PHE A 106 -50.03 27.20 14.05
CA PHE A 106 -49.80 26.68 12.70
C PHE A 106 -50.85 27.17 11.71
N ALA A 107 -52.12 27.25 12.14
CA ALA A 107 -53.21 27.77 11.31
C ALA A 107 -52.99 29.23 10.90
N ARG A 108 -52.49 30.06 11.81
CA ARG A 108 -52.15 31.46 11.51
C ARG A 108 -50.96 31.57 10.57
N LEU A 109 -49.87 30.84 10.85
CA LEU A 109 -48.69 30.81 9.96
C LEU A 109 -49.09 30.45 8.52
N LEU A 110 -49.92 29.40 8.37
CA LEU A 110 -50.32 28.94 7.05
C LEU A 110 -51.14 29.99 6.28
N ARG A 111 -52.02 30.72 6.98
CA ARG A 111 -52.80 31.80 6.36
C ARG A 111 -51.88 32.93 5.89
N ASN A 112 -50.89 33.28 6.69
CA ASN A 112 -49.90 34.30 6.33
C ASN A 112 -49.11 33.86 5.10
N LEU A 113 -48.60 32.63 5.06
CA LEU A 113 -47.89 32.09 3.90
C LEU A 113 -48.75 32.04 2.63
N THR A 114 -50.02 31.70 2.79
CA THR A 114 -50.99 31.74 1.69
C THR A 114 -51.19 33.17 1.19
N ALA A 115 -51.33 34.15 2.09
CA ALA A 115 -51.44 35.57 1.74
C ALA A 115 -50.18 36.12 1.05
N LEU A 116 -49.00 35.55 1.36
CA LEU A 116 -47.73 35.88 0.71
C LEU A 116 -47.56 35.21 -0.67
N GLY A 117 -48.49 34.35 -1.10
CA GLY A 117 -48.43 33.71 -2.42
C GLY A 117 -47.37 32.61 -2.52
N VAL A 118 -47.01 31.96 -1.41
CA VAL A 118 -46.15 30.78 -1.40
C VAL A 118 -46.77 29.69 -2.30
N ALA A 119 -45.98 29.06 -3.17
CA ALA A 119 -46.51 28.07 -4.10
C ALA A 119 -46.86 26.75 -3.38
N ILE A 120 -45.99 26.29 -2.48
CA ILE A 120 -46.18 25.05 -1.71
C ILE A 120 -45.75 25.25 -0.25
N GLN A 121 -46.59 24.80 0.68
CA GLN A 121 -46.31 24.79 2.11
C GLN A 121 -46.03 23.34 2.57
N PHE A 122 -44.75 23.02 2.75
CA PHE A 122 -44.26 21.74 3.25
C PHE A 122 -44.17 21.80 4.77
N TYR A 123 -45.05 21.08 5.48
CA TYR A 123 -44.90 20.86 6.92
C TYR A 123 -44.15 19.56 7.21
N ASP A 124 -42.94 19.69 7.75
CA ASP A 124 -42.13 18.58 8.26
C ASP A 124 -42.63 18.12 9.64
N PHE A 125 -43.92 17.79 9.70
CA PHE A 125 -44.64 17.43 10.90
C PHE A 125 -45.62 16.29 10.62
N ILE A 126 -45.73 15.37 11.58
CA ILE A 126 -46.76 14.34 11.61
C ILE A 126 -47.71 14.66 12.76
N PHE A 127 -48.88 15.18 12.43
CA PHE A 127 -49.91 15.46 13.43
C PHE A 127 -50.71 14.18 13.73
N ALA A 128 -50.11 13.25 14.47
CA ALA A 128 -50.61 11.88 14.64
C ALA A 128 -51.97 11.77 15.35
N ALA A 129 -52.32 12.76 16.18
CA ALA A 129 -53.56 12.78 16.93
C ALA A 129 -54.19 14.18 16.95
N LYS A 130 -55.50 14.18 17.15
CA LYS A 130 -56.29 15.38 17.48
C LYS A 130 -55.81 15.96 18.81
N SER A 131 -55.78 17.28 18.93
CA SER A 131 -55.47 17.96 20.18
C SER A 131 -56.75 18.48 20.86
N ASN A 132 -57.30 19.58 20.37
CA ASN A 132 -58.56 20.15 20.83
C ASN A 132 -59.38 20.59 19.62
N GLU A 133 -60.71 20.52 19.72
CA GLU A 133 -61.58 20.72 18.57
C GLU A 133 -61.42 22.10 17.92
N ARG A 134 -61.25 23.15 18.72
CA ARG A 134 -61.13 24.52 18.22
C ARG A 134 -59.86 24.72 17.38
N ASP A 135 -58.72 24.29 17.90
CA ASP A 135 -57.42 24.48 17.25
C ASP A 135 -57.28 23.52 16.06
N ASP A 136 -57.76 22.27 16.18
CA ASP A 136 -57.78 21.33 15.06
C ASP A 136 -58.68 21.84 13.93
N HIS A 137 -59.86 22.38 14.25
CA HIS A 137 -60.75 23.00 13.25
C HIS A 137 -60.10 24.18 12.56
N ALA A 138 -59.40 25.05 13.31
CA ALA A 138 -58.69 26.20 12.73
C ALA A 138 -57.61 25.75 11.72
N LEU A 139 -56.87 24.69 12.02
CA LEU A 139 -55.84 24.16 11.12
C LEU A 139 -56.45 23.45 9.91
N ILE A 140 -57.50 22.65 10.11
CA ILE A 140 -58.20 21.94 9.01
C ILE A 140 -58.79 22.94 8.01
N GLU A 141 -59.53 23.94 8.49
CA GLU A 141 -60.12 24.96 7.62
C GLU A 141 -59.06 25.79 6.91
N GLY A 142 -58.01 26.20 7.63
CA GLY A 142 -56.88 26.89 7.02
C GLY A 142 -56.22 26.06 5.92
N THR A 143 -55.98 24.78 6.16
CA THR A 143 -55.37 23.84 5.20
C THR A 143 -56.21 23.73 3.95
N ARG A 144 -57.53 23.54 4.12
CA ARG A 144 -58.47 23.44 3.00
C ARG A 144 -58.54 24.74 2.20
N ALA A 145 -58.54 25.89 2.87
CA ALA A 145 -58.58 27.20 2.24
C ALA A 145 -57.30 27.52 1.44
N ALA A 146 -56.13 27.08 1.93
CA ALA A 146 -54.86 27.29 1.27
C ALA A 146 -54.68 26.42 0.01
N GLY A 147 -55.13 25.16 0.05
CA GLY A 147 -55.12 24.26 -1.11
C GLY A 147 -53.74 23.78 -1.61
N ASN A 148 -52.65 24.21 -0.96
CA ASN A 148 -51.27 23.91 -1.36
C ASN A 148 -50.38 23.44 -0.18
N VAL A 149 -50.99 22.77 0.78
CA VAL A 149 -50.35 22.35 2.04
C VAL A 149 -50.13 20.84 2.04
N TYR A 150 -48.94 20.42 2.45
CA TYR A 150 -48.55 19.01 2.49
C TYR A 150 -48.05 18.63 3.88
N TYR A 151 -48.43 17.43 4.34
CA TYR A 151 -48.07 16.91 5.66
C TYR A 151 -47.31 15.59 5.58
N GLY A 152 -46.51 15.35 6.61
CA GLY A 152 -45.77 14.12 6.80
C GLY A 152 -46.64 12.92 7.18
N MET A 153 -46.14 11.77 6.77
CA MET A 153 -46.41 10.47 7.37
C MET A 153 -45.09 9.72 7.56
N ALA A 154 -45.08 8.65 8.33
CA ALA A 154 -43.93 7.78 8.52
C ALA A 154 -44.31 6.33 8.31
N PHE A 155 -43.36 5.56 7.80
CA PHE A 155 -43.40 4.10 7.74
C PHE A 155 -42.12 3.57 8.36
N ALA A 156 -42.14 2.40 8.98
CA ALA A 156 -40.93 1.62 9.12
C ALA A 156 -40.60 0.98 7.77
N LEU A 157 -39.36 1.13 7.28
CA LEU A 157 -38.94 0.56 6.00
C LEU A 157 -38.39 -0.85 6.21
N ARG A 158 -38.73 -1.77 5.30
CA ARG A 158 -38.21 -3.15 5.31
C ARG A 158 -37.75 -3.57 3.93
N GLU A 159 -36.72 -4.42 3.92
CA GLU A 159 -36.07 -4.91 2.70
C GLU A 159 -36.70 -6.20 2.12
N GLU A 160 -37.53 -6.94 2.86
CA GLU A 160 -37.80 -8.36 2.54
C GLU A 160 -39.20 -8.71 1.99
N GLN A 161 -39.16 -9.71 1.09
CA GLN A 161 -40.18 -10.37 0.26
C GLN A 161 -41.31 -11.12 1.01
N GLY A 162 -41.52 -10.89 2.30
CA GLY A 162 -42.54 -11.57 3.10
C GLY A 162 -43.82 -10.75 3.22
N ARG A 163 -44.99 -11.38 2.97
CA ARG A 163 -46.26 -10.82 3.43
C ARG A 163 -46.14 -10.49 4.93
N PRO A 164 -46.64 -9.35 5.41
CA PRO A 164 -46.69 -9.08 6.85
C PRO A 164 -47.32 -10.30 7.56
N LYS A 165 -46.75 -10.72 8.70
CA LYS A 165 -47.40 -11.74 9.54
C LYS A 165 -48.84 -11.26 9.77
N ALA A 166 -49.80 -12.04 9.29
CA ALA A 166 -51.23 -11.76 9.44
C ALA A 166 -51.63 -11.84 10.92
N GLY A 167 -51.26 -10.84 11.70
CA GLY A 167 -51.93 -10.53 12.96
C GLY A 167 -53.31 -9.99 12.65
N ARG A 168 -54.28 -10.21 13.54
CA ARG A 168 -55.61 -9.59 13.40
C ARG A 168 -55.44 -8.08 13.41
N GLU A 169 -55.67 -7.44 12.26
CA GLU A 169 -55.70 -5.98 12.15
C GLU A 169 -56.82 -5.43 13.03
N GLY A 170 -56.44 -4.58 13.99
CA GLY A 170 -57.38 -3.83 14.82
C GLY A 170 -58.21 -2.85 13.98
N PRO A 171 -59.37 -2.40 14.49
CA PRO A 171 -60.29 -1.53 13.75
C PRO A 171 -59.63 -0.20 13.30
N LYS A 172 -58.79 0.41 14.15
CA LYS A 172 -58.04 1.63 13.81
C LYS A 172 -57.07 1.42 12.64
N GLN A 173 -56.41 0.26 12.59
CA GLN A 173 -55.48 -0.07 11.50
C GLN A 173 -56.21 -0.24 10.17
N ARG A 174 -57.40 -0.86 10.17
CA ARG A 174 -58.21 -1.00 8.94
C ARG A 174 -58.67 0.34 8.40
N GLU A 175 -59.05 1.27 9.27
CA GLU A 175 -59.43 2.63 8.85
C GLU A 175 -58.25 3.36 8.20
N ILE A 176 -57.05 3.24 8.80
CA ILE A 176 -55.81 3.81 8.24
C ILE A 176 -55.50 3.17 6.88
N ASN A 177 -55.51 1.84 6.80
CA ASN A 177 -55.24 1.11 5.56
C ASN A 177 -56.20 1.53 4.44
N GLY A 178 -57.52 1.59 4.73
CA GLY A 178 -58.51 2.01 3.73
C GLY A 178 -58.35 3.47 3.28
N PHE A 179 -57.93 4.37 4.16
CA PHE A 179 -57.61 5.75 3.77
C PHE A 179 -56.35 5.80 2.91
N LEU A 180 -55.28 5.10 3.31
CA LEU A 180 -54.02 5.10 2.58
C LEU A 180 -54.17 4.45 1.20
N GLU A 181 -54.90 3.34 1.08
CA GLU A 181 -55.20 2.71 -0.21
C GLU A 181 -55.84 3.69 -1.20
N ALA A 182 -56.76 4.55 -0.74
CA ALA A 182 -57.39 5.57 -1.56
C ALA A 182 -56.41 6.69 -2.01
N GLU A 183 -55.42 7.01 -1.18
CA GLU A 183 -54.39 8.02 -1.44
C GLU A 183 -53.15 7.46 -2.17
N SER A 184 -53.14 6.16 -2.46
CA SER A 184 -51.98 5.50 -3.06
C SER A 184 -51.71 5.95 -4.49
N TRP A 185 -50.43 6.09 -4.84
CA TRP A 185 -50.01 6.41 -6.20
C TRP A 185 -50.01 5.17 -7.08
N ARG A 186 -50.48 5.36 -8.32
CA ARG A 186 -50.38 4.37 -9.40
C ARG A 186 -49.30 4.81 -10.39
N VAL A 187 -48.05 4.54 -10.05
CA VAL A 187 -46.90 4.82 -10.93
C VAL A 187 -46.61 3.62 -11.84
N LYS A 188 -45.98 3.87 -12.99
CA LYS A 188 -45.48 2.79 -13.86
C LYS A 188 -44.16 2.29 -13.30
N VAL A 189 -44.01 0.97 -13.16
CA VAL A 189 -42.75 0.36 -12.70
C VAL A 189 -42.23 -0.61 -13.75
N GLU A 190 -41.04 -0.34 -14.27
CA GLU A 190 -40.31 -1.19 -15.22
C GLU A 190 -39.16 -1.88 -14.48
N GLY A 191 -39.38 -3.14 -14.07
CA GLY A 191 -38.42 -3.92 -13.27
C GLY A 191 -39.14 -4.81 -12.26
N ASP A 192 -38.42 -5.28 -11.23
CA ASP A 192 -39.04 -5.98 -10.10
C ASP A 192 -39.47 -4.97 -9.02
N PRO A 193 -40.77 -4.72 -8.80
CA PRO A 193 -41.22 -3.79 -7.76
C PRO A 193 -40.82 -4.23 -6.35
N ARG A 194 -40.55 -5.52 -6.13
CA ARG A 194 -40.15 -6.04 -4.81
C ARG A 194 -38.75 -5.57 -4.40
N SER A 195 -37.98 -4.98 -5.30
CA SER A 195 -36.69 -4.39 -4.97
C SER A 195 -36.82 -3.06 -4.19
N LEU A 196 -37.95 -2.35 -4.35
CA LEU A 196 -38.28 -1.16 -3.58
C LEU A 196 -38.63 -1.52 -2.14
N TYR A 197 -38.35 -0.59 -1.22
CA TYR A 197 -38.71 -0.75 0.20
C TYR A 197 -40.20 -1.04 0.39
N LEU A 198 -40.51 -1.93 1.33
CA LEU A 198 -41.85 -2.14 1.84
C LEU A 198 -42.02 -1.31 3.12
N GLY A 199 -42.92 -0.34 3.09
CA GLY A 199 -43.38 0.34 4.28
C GLY A 199 -44.20 -0.59 5.16
N VAL A 200 -44.08 -0.47 6.48
CA VAL A 200 -44.93 -1.10 7.49
C VAL A 200 -45.22 -0.11 8.61
N ASP A 201 -46.20 -0.42 9.46
CA ASP A 201 -46.53 0.36 10.66
C ASP A 201 -46.73 1.87 10.39
N PRO A 202 -47.69 2.26 9.53
CA PRO A 202 -47.87 3.65 9.15
C PRO A 202 -48.26 4.53 10.34
N LEU A 203 -47.58 5.68 10.47
CA LEU A 203 -47.96 6.78 11.34
C LEU A 203 -48.26 8.00 10.46
N MET A 204 -49.53 8.35 10.33
CA MET A 204 -49.96 9.46 9.48
C MET A 204 -50.52 10.62 10.29
N THR A 205 -50.52 11.80 9.68
CA THR A 205 -51.34 12.92 10.12
C THR A 205 -52.81 12.49 10.22
N PHE A 206 -53.51 12.88 11.30
CA PHE A 206 -54.85 12.39 11.59
C PHE A 206 -55.81 12.65 10.41
N LYS A 207 -56.68 11.69 10.14
CA LYS A 207 -57.48 11.59 8.91
C LYS A 207 -58.15 12.88 8.46
N ALA A 208 -58.80 13.62 9.37
CA ALA A 208 -59.53 14.83 9.01
C ALA A 208 -58.62 15.96 8.48
N LEU A 209 -57.42 16.13 9.05
CA LEU A 209 -56.43 17.08 8.54
C LEU A 209 -55.75 16.55 7.28
N ALA A 210 -55.43 15.26 7.25
CA ALA A 210 -54.86 14.61 6.07
C ALA A 210 -55.75 14.74 4.82
N THR A 211 -57.07 14.62 5.00
CA THR A 211 -58.07 14.80 3.92
C THR A 211 -58.18 16.26 3.44
N ALA A 212 -57.87 17.23 4.31
CA ALA A 212 -57.89 18.65 3.93
C ALA A 212 -56.61 19.10 3.21
N ALA A 213 -55.54 18.32 3.32
CA ALA A 213 -54.25 18.60 2.70
C ALA A 213 -54.27 18.36 1.19
N ARG A 214 -53.36 19.02 0.47
CA ARG A 214 -53.15 18.81 -0.96
C ARG A 214 -52.53 17.44 -1.25
N GLY A 215 -51.69 16.96 -0.34
CA GLY A 215 -51.08 15.64 -0.43
C GLY A 215 -50.33 15.25 0.83
N LEU A 216 -50.06 13.96 0.92
CA LEU A 216 -49.25 13.34 1.96
C LEU A 216 -48.01 12.70 1.33
N GLY A 217 -46.97 12.54 2.12
CA GLY A 217 -45.77 11.81 1.72
C GLY A 217 -44.96 11.41 2.93
N PHE A 218 -44.17 10.35 2.78
CA PHE A 218 -43.42 9.81 3.91
C PHE A 218 -42.15 10.63 4.18
N LEU A 219 -41.78 10.75 5.46
CA LEU A 219 -40.58 11.43 5.93
C LEU A 219 -39.46 10.47 6.31
N THR A 220 -39.76 9.18 6.46
CA THR A 220 -38.77 8.17 6.88
C THR A 220 -37.61 8.06 5.90
N ILE A 221 -36.39 8.14 6.43
CA ILE A 221 -35.13 7.90 5.71
C ILE A 221 -34.30 6.92 6.53
N GLU A 222 -33.60 6.00 5.86
CA GLU A 222 -32.62 5.11 6.48
C GLU A 222 -31.20 5.65 6.24
N PRO A 223 -30.31 5.60 7.26
CA PRO A 223 -28.91 5.93 7.06
C PRO A 223 -28.22 4.87 6.21
N ASP A 224 -27.11 5.25 5.57
CA ASP A 224 -26.17 4.28 5.03
C ASP A 224 -25.55 3.43 6.16
N ARG A 225 -24.82 2.38 5.82
CA ARG A 225 -24.25 1.41 6.77
C ARG A 225 -23.36 2.02 7.86
N ASP A 226 -22.81 3.20 7.62
CA ASP A 226 -21.95 3.93 8.57
C ASP A 226 -22.72 4.95 9.43
N GLY A 227 -24.04 4.99 9.32
CA GLY A 227 -24.92 5.87 10.09
C GLY A 227 -25.12 7.25 9.48
N VAL A 228 -24.50 7.54 8.33
CA VAL A 228 -24.59 8.86 7.65
C VAL A 228 -25.69 8.83 6.59
N PHE A 229 -26.46 9.91 6.52
CA PHE A 229 -27.59 10.03 5.61
C PHE A 229 -27.14 10.65 4.29
N ARG A 230 -27.08 9.84 3.23
CA ARG A 230 -26.68 10.29 1.87
C ARG A 230 -27.76 10.06 0.83
N ARG A 231 -28.65 9.11 1.10
CA ARG A 231 -29.58 8.50 0.15
C ARG A 231 -30.99 8.62 0.68
N VAL A 232 -31.95 8.87 -0.21
CA VAL A 232 -33.37 9.01 0.14
C VAL A 232 -34.22 8.20 -0.81
N PRO A 233 -35.09 7.29 -0.34
CA PRO A 233 -36.05 6.61 -1.19
C PRO A 233 -37.05 7.63 -1.74
N LEU A 234 -37.24 7.65 -3.05
CA LEU A 234 -38.23 8.53 -3.67
C LEU A 234 -39.64 7.95 -3.58
N VAL A 235 -39.75 6.62 -3.71
CA VAL A 235 -41.01 5.88 -3.71
C VAL A 235 -40.82 4.58 -2.95
N ILE A 236 -41.80 4.24 -2.11
CA ILE A 236 -41.88 2.94 -1.42
C ILE A 236 -43.18 2.24 -1.76
N ARG A 237 -43.26 0.95 -1.45
CA ARG A 237 -44.49 0.17 -1.56
C ARG A 237 -45.17 0.07 -0.21
N TYR A 238 -46.49 0.16 -0.20
CA TYR A 238 -47.30 -0.18 0.96
C TYR A 238 -48.63 -0.75 0.49
N LEU A 239 -49.01 -1.91 1.03
CA LEU A 239 -50.12 -2.72 0.51
C LEU A 239 -49.95 -2.95 -1.01
N ASP A 240 -50.97 -2.62 -1.81
CA ASP A 240 -50.95 -2.76 -3.27
C ASP A 240 -50.58 -1.45 -4.01
N GLY A 241 -50.19 -0.41 -3.27
CA GLY A 241 -49.92 0.92 -3.81
C GLY A 241 -48.49 1.41 -3.60
N TYR A 242 -48.19 2.55 -4.22
CA TYR A 242 -46.91 3.26 -4.08
C TYR A 242 -47.11 4.57 -3.31
N TYR A 243 -46.11 4.93 -2.52
CA TYR A 243 -46.15 6.16 -1.72
C TYR A 243 -44.86 6.93 -1.94
N PRO A 244 -44.94 8.22 -2.32
CA PRO A 244 -43.77 9.06 -2.50
C PRO A 244 -43.22 9.53 -1.15
N SER A 245 -41.92 9.83 -1.09
CA SER A 245 -41.41 10.66 -0.01
C SER A 245 -42.02 12.05 -0.12
N LEU A 246 -42.23 12.72 1.00
CA LEU A 246 -42.81 14.06 1.02
C LEU A 246 -42.07 15.07 0.12
N PRO A 247 -40.73 15.19 0.15
CA PRO A 247 -40.02 16.06 -0.78
C PRO A 247 -40.23 15.67 -2.25
N PHE A 248 -40.33 14.38 -2.58
CA PHE A 248 -40.58 13.93 -3.95
C PHE A 248 -42.01 14.27 -4.43
N ARG A 249 -43.03 14.06 -3.57
CA ARG A 249 -44.41 14.48 -3.84
C ARG A 249 -44.49 15.96 -4.17
N ILE A 250 -43.86 16.79 -3.34
CA ILE A 250 -43.86 18.24 -3.49
C ILE A 250 -43.21 18.67 -4.80
N VAL A 251 -42.07 18.08 -5.16
CA VAL A 251 -41.40 18.43 -6.41
C VAL A 251 -42.21 18.01 -7.63
N CYS A 252 -42.88 16.85 -7.59
CA CYS A 252 -43.76 16.41 -8.68
C CYS A 252 -44.92 17.38 -8.87
N ASP A 253 -45.58 17.79 -7.78
CA ASP A 253 -46.71 18.72 -7.83
C ASP A 253 -46.26 20.13 -8.25
N TYR A 254 -45.08 20.59 -7.81
CA TYR A 254 -44.49 21.86 -8.25
C TYR A 254 -44.18 21.88 -9.76
N LEU A 255 -43.71 20.75 -10.29
CA LEU A 255 -43.37 20.58 -11.70
C LEU A 255 -44.57 20.16 -12.57
N GLY A 256 -45.77 20.01 -11.98
CA GLY A 256 -46.99 19.63 -12.69
C GLY A 256 -47.00 18.18 -13.20
N VAL A 257 -46.29 17.26 -12.55
CA VAL A 257 -46.15 15.86 -12.95
C VAL A 257 -47.09 14.96 -12.12
N PRO A 258 -48.19 14.46 -12.70
CA PRO A 258 -49.09 13.54 -12.00
C PRO A 258 -48.50 12.12 -11.92
N PRO A 259 -48.98 11.26 -10.99
CA PRO A 259 -48.40 9.93 -10.76
C PRO A 259 -48.35 8.99 -11.98
N ASP A 260 -49.28 9.11 -12.92
CA ASP A 260 -49.35 8.30 -14.15
C ASP A 260 -48.26 8.63 -15.18
N ARG A 261 -47.61 9.80 -15.02
CA ARG A 261 -46.46 10.28 -15.79
C ARG A 261 -45.12 10.05 -15.07
N ILE A 262 -45.13 9.24 -14.02
CA ILE A 262 -43.93 8.85 -13.29
C ILE A 262 -43.60 7.40 -13.66
N LEU A 263 -42.39 7.22 -14.19
CA LEU A 263 -41.86 5.91 -14.52
C LEU A 263 -40.70 5.57 -13.58
N VAL A 264 -40.83 4.48 -12.83
CA VAL A 264 -39.82 4.00 -11.89
C VAL A 264 -39.12 2.79 -12.49
N ARG A 265 -37.80 2.89 -12.67
CA ARG A 265 -36.91 1.79 -13.05
C ARG A 265 -35.94 1.53 -11.90
N PRO A 266 -36.29 0.63 -10.95
CA PRO A 266 -35.41 0.35 -9.82
C PRO A 266 -34.01 -0.07 -10.29
N GLY A 267 -32.97 0.55 -9.72
CA GLY A 267 -31.57 0.28 -10.10
C GLY A 267 -31.03 1.13 -11.23
N ASN A 268 -31.87 1.98 -11.83
CA ASN A 268 -31.48 2.84 -12.93
C ASN A 268 -31.92 4.28 -12.68
N GLU A 269 -33.22 4.57 -12.78
CA GLU A 269 -33.74 5.94 -12.73
C GLU A 269 -35.24 6.00 -12.41
N VAL A 270 -35.70 7.18 -11.96
CA VAL A 270 -37.10 7.61 -11.95
C VAL A 270 -37.23 8.73 -12.97
N VAL A 271 -38.16 8.59 -13.91
CA VAL A 271 -38.42 9.58 -14.97
C VAL A 271 -39.69 10.35 -14.65
N LEU A 272 -39.60 11.67 -14.67
CA LEU A 272 -40.74 12.58 -14.58
C LEU A 272 -41.09 13.10 -15.99
N GLU A 273 -42.12 12.53 -16.61
CA GLU A 273 -42.49 12.85 -18.00
C GLU A 273 -43.19 14.22 -18.10
N GLY A 274 -42.64 15.11 -18.94
CA GLY A 274 -43.19 16.44 -19.18
C GLY A 274 -43.14 17.37 -17.97
N ALA A 275 -42.12 17.21 -17.11
CA ALA A 275 -41.89 18.09 -15.98
C ALA A 275 -41.69 19.54 -16.44
N CYS A 276 -42.41 20.47 -15.82
CA CYS A 276 -42.40 21.87 -16.21
C CYS A 276 -42.36 22.76 -14.98
N ARG A 277 -41.28 23.52 -14.81
CA ARG A 277 -41.25 24.59 -13.81
C ARG A 277 -42.32 25.64 -14.13
N PRO A 278 -42.92 26.32 -13.14
CA PRO A 278 -43.82 27.44 -13.40
C PRO A 278 -43.15 28.49 -14.32
N GLY A 279 -43.74 28.72 -15.50
CA GLY A 279 -43.19 29.62 -16.53
C GLY A 279 -42.00 29.06 -17.35
N GLY A 280 -41.62 27.79 -17.15
CA GLY A 280 -40.54 27.12 -17.86
C GLY A 280 -40.99 26.34 -19.10
N ILE A 281 -40.04 25.64 -19.72
CA ILE A 281 -40.29 24.75 -20.86
C ILE A 281 -40.41 23.31 -20.34
N PRO A 282 -41.49 22.57 -20.69
CA PRO A 282 -41.63 21.17 -20.32
C PRO A 282 -40.49 20.30 -20.89
N HIS A 283 -39.93 19.44 -20.06
CA HIS A 283 -38.96 18.43 -20.46
C HIS A 283 -38.96 17.26 -19.46
N ASP A 284 -38.38 16.13 -19.86
CA ASP A 284 -38.31 14.95 -18.99
C ASP A 284 -37.12 15.05 -18.03
N ILE A 285 -37.36 14.81 -16.73
CA ILE A 285 -36.30 14.78 -15.72
C ILE A 285 -35.96 13.33 -15.39
N HIS A 286 -34.68 12.98 -15.52
CA HIS A 286 -34.14 11.64 -15.27
C HIS A 286 -33.36 11.60 -13.96
N ILE A 287 -34.00 11.08 -12.91
CA ILE A 287 -33.45 11.02 -11.56
C ILE A 287 -32.78 9.66 -11.34
N PRO A 288 -31.44 9.56 -11.22
CA PRO A 288 -30.78 8.28 -10.99
C PRO A 288 -31.12 7.74 -9.60
N VAL A 289 -31.46 6.45 -9.54
CA VAL A 289 -31.79 5.75 -8.28
C VAL A 289 -31.13 4.38 -8.20
N ASP A 290 -30.86 3.92 -6.98
CA ASP A 290 -30.40 2.55 -6.75
C ASP A 290 -31.54 1.52 -6.86
N ASN A 291 -31.22 0.24 -6.66
CA ASN A 291 -32.19 -0.88 -6.74
C ASN A 291 -33.40 -0.72 -5.80
N ARG A 292 -33.26 0.08 -4.73
CA ARG A 292 -34.31 0.32 -3.74
C ARG A 292 -35.09 1.60 -3.98
N GLY A 293 -34.78 2.32 -5.07
CA GLY A 293 -35.38 3.60 -5.39
C GLY A 293 -34.76 4.76 -4.62
N ASN A 294 -33.57 4.59 -4.04
CA ASN A 294 -32.89 5.68 -3.36
C ASN A 294 -32.18 6.60 -4.36
N MET A 295 -32.43 7.89 -4.26
CA MET A 295 -31.65 8.92 -4.91
C MET A 295 -30.49 9.34 -4.00
N LEU A 296 -29.28 9.46 -4.56
CA LEU A 296 -28.16 10.08 -3.85
C LEU A 296 -28.32 11.61 -3.85
N VAL A 297 -28.33 12.19 -2.65
CA VAL A 297 -28.61 13.62 -2.46
C VAL A 297 -27.38 14.46 -2.79
N ASN A 298 -27.53 15.44 -3.67
CA ASN A 298 -26.46 16.37 -3.99
C ASN A 298 -26.48 17.57 -3.04
N PHE A 299 -25.92 17.37 -1.84
CA PHE A 299 -25.93 18.38 -0.78
C PHE A 299 -25.38 19.73 -1.25
N VAL A 300 -26.20 20.76 -1.08
CA VAL A 300 -25.87 22.16 -1.37
C VAL A 300 -24.66 22.58 -0.55
N GLY A 301 -24.55 22.15 0.70
CA GLY A 301 -23.44 22.50 1.57
C GLY A 301 -23.87 22.46 3.03
N PRO A 302 -23.22 23.24 3.90
CA PRO A 302 -23.65 23.35 5.29
C PRO A 302 -25.04 23.96 5.40
N TRP A 303 -25.70 23.74 6.53
CA TRP A 303 -27.09 24.12 6.79
C TRP A 303 -27.36 25.59 6.42
N GLU A 304 -26.46 26.48 6.82
CA GLU A 304 -26.56 27.94 6.65
C GLU A 304 -26.49 28.40 5.19
N ARG A 305 -26.21 27.50 4.24
CA ARG A 305 -26.19 27.84 2.82
C ARG A 305 -27.59 28.01 2.24
N MET A 306 -28.60 27.39 2.84
CA MET A 306 -29.99 27.57 2.44
C MET A 306 -30.53 28.90 3.01
N ARG A 307 -31.61 29.42 2.43
CA ARG A 307 -32.27 30.61 2.98
C ARG A 307 -33.23 30.20 4.09
N HIS A 308 -33.08 30.84 5.24
CA HIS A 308 -33.87 30.59 6.44
C HIS A 308 -34.57 31.86 6.89
N TRP A 309 -35.82 31.73 7.31
CA TRP A 309 -36.57 32.73 8.03
C TRP A 309 -37.14 32.14 9.31
N THR A 310 -37.39 32.99 10.29
CA THR A 310 -37.89 32.56 11.60
C THR A 310 -39.39 32.33 11.52
N PHE A 311 -39.89 31.25 12.12
CA PHE A 311 -41.33 30.99 12.24
C PHE A 311 -42.06 32.19 12.85
N ALA A 312 -41.47 32.82 13.87
CA ALA A 312 -42.06 33.97 14.56
C ALA A 312 -42.22 35.20 13.64
N ASP A 313 -41.27 35.44 12.74
CA ASP A 313 -41.31 36.59 11.83
C ASP A 313 -42.55 36.48 10.93
N ILE A 314 -42.77 35.32 10.34
CA ILE A 314 -43.95 35.06 9.48
C ILE A 314 -45.24 34.99 10.29
N TYR A 315 -45.22 34.38 11.47
CA TYR A 315 -46.41 34.25 12.33
C TYR A 315 -46.94 35.61 12.78
N ARG A 316 -46.04 36.55 13.07
CA ARG A 316 -46.38 37.89 13.57
C ARG A 316 -46.89 38.82 12.49
N LEU A 317 -46.65 38.52 11.21
CA LEU A 317 -47.22 39.27 10.10
C LEU A 317 -48.71 39.48 10.36
N GLY A 318 -49.06 40.74 10.56
CA GLY A 318 -50.43 41.21 10.71
C GLY A 318 -51.08 41.38 9.35
N GLU A 319 -52.10 42.23 9.31
CA GLU A 319 -52.69 42.71 8.05
C GLU A 319 -51.96 43.96 7.51
N ASP A 320 -50.79 44.30 8.06
CA ASP A 320 -49.99 45.43 7.61
C ASP A 320 -49.50 45.17 6.18
N ARG A 321 -49.95 46.02 5.26
CA ARG A 321 -49.81 45.84 3.83
C ARG A 321 -48.37 46.06 3.37
N GLU A 322 -47.62 46.94 4.01
CA GLU A 322 -46.23 47.25 3.64
C GLU A 322 -45.29 46.09 4.01
N GLU A 323 -45.44 45.53 5.21
CA GLU A 323 -44.69 44.33 5.60
C GLU A 323 -45.03 43.15 4.68
N LEU A 324 -46.31 42.92 4.38
CA LEU A 324 -46.74 41.84 3.49
C LEU A 324 -46.18 41.96 2.06
N GLU A 325 -46.02 43.17 1.53
CA GLU A 325 -45.43 43.38 0.19
C GLU A 325 -43.93 43.06 0.17
N MET A 326 -43.17 43.46 1.19
CA MET A 326 -41.75 43.11 1.31
C MET A 326 -41.54 41.59 1.38
N TRP A 327 -42.31 40.90 2.23
CA TRP A 327 -42.19 39.45 2.38
C TRP A 327 -42.68 38.68 1.14
N ARG A 328 -43.59 39.26 0.34
CA ARG A 328 -44.04 38.66 -0.93
C ARG A 328 -42.89 38.55 -1.94
N GLU A 329 -42.02 39.56 -2.04
CA GLU A 329 -40.86 39.48 -2.94
C GLU A 329 -39.95 38.31 -2.58
N ASP A 330 -39.83 38.01 -1.28
CA ASP A 330 -38.98 36.95 -0.76
C ASP A 330 -39.63 35.56 -0.72
N LEU A 331 -40.96 35.42 -0.79
CA LEU A 331 -41.65 34.14 -0.57
C LEU A 331 -42.64 33.73 -1.67
N ALA A 332 -43.10 34.66 -2.52
CA ALA A 332 -44.07 34.34 -3.56
C ALA A 332 -43.51 33.32 -4.57
N GLY A 333 -44.31 32.32 -4.93
CA GLY A 333 -43.94 31.28 -5.88
C GLY A 333 -42.94 30.23 -5.36
N LYS A 334 -42.51 30.33 -4.09
CA LYS A 334 -41.51 29.44 -3.49
C LYS A 334 -42.13 28.22 -2.81
N ILE A 335 -41.28 27.23 -2.54
CA ILE A 335 -41.57 26.06 -1.72
C ILE A 335 -41.04 26.35 -0.31
N ALA A 336 -41.95 26.63 0.62
CA ALA A 336 -41.61 26.88 2.01
C ALA A 336 -41.60 25.56 2.80
N VAL A 337 -40.46 25.24 3.41
CA VAL A 337 -40.26 24.09 4.31
C VAL A 337 -40.36 24.58 5.74
N ILE A 338 -41.44 24.21 6.42
CA ILE A 338 -41.72 24.53 7.81
C ILE A 338 -41.24 23.36 8.67
N SER A 339 -40.29 23.60 9.57
CA SER A 339 -39.69 22.56 10.42
C SER A 339 -39.35 23.05 11.82
N ASP A 340 -39.27 22.13 12.78
CA ASP A 340 -38.75 22.38 14.13
C ASP A 340 -37.25 22.07 14.18
N VAL A 341 -36.46 23.12 14.38
CA VAL A 341 -34.99 23.07 14.51
C VAL A 341 -34.53 23.66 15.84
N SER A 342 -35.43 23.70 16.84
CA SER A 342 -35.12 24.15 18.19
C SER A 342 -34.11 23.24 18.89
N THR A 343 -33.36 23.79 19.84
CA THR A 343 -32.38 23.00 20.60
C THR A 343 -33.09 21.93 21.43
N GLY A 344 -32.70 20.67 21.23
CA GLY A 344 -33.35 19.52 21.86
C GLY A 344 -34.40 18.83 20.97
N ALA A 345 -34.68 19.38 19.77
CA ALA A 345 -35.41 18.65 18.74
C ALA A 345 -34.66 17.35 18.38
N ALA A 346 -35.39 16.25 18.25
CA ALA A 346 -34.81 14.93 18.05
C ALA A 346 -34.31 14.68 16.61
N ASP A 347 -34.48 15.65 15.70
CA ASP A 347 -34.41 15.44 14.25
C ASP A 347 -33.12 15.98 13.60
N VAL A 348 -31.99 15.75 14.27
CA VAL A 348 -30.65 16.13 13.81
C VAL A 348 -29.83 14.88 13.58
N ARG A 349 -29.22 14.73 12.40
CA ARG A 349 -28.46 13.55 11.98
C ARG A 349 -27.20 13.93 11.18
N PRO A 350 -26.20 13.04 11.08
CA PRO A 350 -25.02 13.28 10.26
C PRO A 350 -25.32 13.10 8.77
N VAL A 351 -24.83 14.04 7.96
CA VAL A 351 -24.81 14.01 6.49
C VAL A 351 -23.36 14.21 6.01
N PRO A 352 -23.03 14.03 4.72
CA PRO A 352 -21.65 14.18 4.24
C PRO A 352 -20.97 15.52 4.54
N THR A 353 -21.74 16.60 4.66
CA THR A 353 -21.21 17.95 4.91
C THR A 353 -21.04 18.26 6.40
N ASP A 354 -21.96 17.80 7.26
CA ASP A 354 -22.03 18.18 8.67
C ASP A 354 -22.46 17.01 9.56
N VAL A 355 -21.91 16.98 10.77
CA VAL A 355 -22.22 15.93 11.77
C VAL A 355 -23.60 16.16 12.41
N ASN A 356 -24.00 17.41 12.56
CA ASN A 356 -25.26 17.81 13.18
C ASN A 356 -26.10 18.59 12.17
N TYR A 357 -26.85 17.88 11.32
CA TYR A 357 -27.65 18.48 10.25
C TYR A 357 -29.15 18.22 10.50
N PRO A 358 -30.01 19.26 10.51
CA PRO A 358 -31.46 19.08 10.58
C PRO A 358 -32.00 18.26 9.40
N LEU A 359 -32.81 17.23 9.65
CA LEU A 359 -33.34 16.39 8.56
C LEU A 359 -34.31 17.13 7.62
N SER A 360 -34.94 18.20 8.09
CA SER A 360 -35.69 19.13 7.22
C SER A 360 -34.84 19.69 6.09
N GLY A 361 -33.55 19.95 6.34
CA GLY A 361 -32.59 20.35 5.32
C GLY A 361 -32.26 19.24 4.34
N LEU A 362 -32.26 17.99 4.78
CA LEU A 362 -32.05 16.86 3.89
C LEU A 362 -33.23 16.77 2.90
N HIS A 363 -34.47 16.94 3.37
CA HIS A 363 -35.64 17.03 2.51
C HIS A 363 -35.54 18.19 1.52
N ALA A 364 -35.09 19.37 1.94
CA ALA A 364 -34.85 20.50 1.06
C ALA A 364 -33.74 20.23 0.03
N ASN A 365 -32.68 19.50 0.39
CA ASN A 365 -31.63 19.09 -0.55
C ASN A 365 -32.15 18.09 -1.60
N VAL A 366 -33.12 17.23 -1.26
CA VAL A 366 -33.80 16.35 -2.25
C VAL A 366 -34.52 17.20 -3.28
N ILE A 367 -35.33 18.16 -2.83
CA ILE A 367 -36.07 19.09 -3.70
C ILE A 367 -35.08 19.88 -4.57
N ASN A 368 -34.04 20.46 -3.98
CA ASN A 368 -33.00 21.20 -4.69
C ASN A 368 -32.27 20.33 -5.73
N THR A 369 -31.93 19.08 -5.40
CA THR A 369 -31.24 18.16 -6.31
C THR A 369 -32.07 17.89 -7.55
N ILE A 370 -33.39 17.67 -7.38
CA ILE A 370 -34.30 17.41 -8.49
C ILE A 370 -34.56 18.67 -9.30
N LEU A 371 -34.83 19.81 -8.65
CA LEU A 371 -35.05 21.07 -9.34
C LEU A 371 -33.82 21.47 -10.17
N THR A 372 -32.62 21.45 -9.58
CA THR A 372 -31.39 21.85 -10.29
C THR A 372 -30.89 20.81 -11.30
N GLU A 373 -31.49 19.62 -11.31
CA GLU A 373 -31.10 18.46 -12.13
C GLU A 373 -29.61 18.07 -11.99
N ARG A 374 -28.98 18.48 -10.88
CA ARG A 374 -27.59 18.16 -10.57
C ARG A 374 -27.52 16.85 -9.81
N PHE A 375 -27.77 15.76 -10.51
CA PHE A 375 -27.74 14.43 -9.92
C PHE A 375 -26.33 13.87 -9.77
N LEU A 376 -26.12 13.09 -8.71
CA LEU A 376 -24.92 12.29 -8.53
C LEU A 376 -25.16 10.88 -9.06
N ARG A 377 -24.19 10.33 -9.78
CA ARG A 377 -24.30 9.02 -10.43
C ARG A 377 -23.15 8.13 -10.04
N GLU A 378 -23.47 6.94 -9.54
CA GLU A 378 -22.47 5.89 -9.35
C GLU A 378 -22.15 5.24 -10.69
N LEU A 379 -20.87 5.01 -10.96
CA LEU A 379 -20.46 4.37 -12.19
C LEU A 379 -20.92 2.89 -12.19
N PRO A 380 -21.58 2.40 -13.27
CA PRO A 380 -21.99 1.01 -13.35
C PRO A 380 -20.84 0.03 -13.13
N VAL A 381 -21.14 -1.11 -12.50
CA VAL A 381 -20.14 -2.12 -12.07
C VAL A 381 -19.23 -2.57 -13.22
N TRP A 382 -19.76 -2.73 -14.44
CA TRP A 382 -18.95 -3.14 -15.59
C TRP A 382 -17.94 -2.07 -16.02
N LYS A 383 -18.29 -0.77 -15.91
CA LYS A 383 -17.35 0.32 -16.21
C LYS A 383 -16.27 0.43 -15.14
N THR A 384 -16.62 0.21 -13.87
CA THR A 384 -15.62 0.17 -12.78
C THR A 384 -14.65 -1.00 -12.97
N MET A 385 -15.15 -2.19 -13.34
CA MET A 385 -14.29 -3.34 -13.66
C MET A 385 -13.36 -3.06 -14.84
N GLY A 386 -13.84 -2.37 -15.88
CA GLY A 386 -13.00 -1.95 -17.00
C GLY A 386 -11.86 -1.01 -16.58
N LEU A 387 -12.15 -0.01 -15.74
CA LEU A 387 -11.15 0.90 -15.19
C LEU A 387 -10.12 0.16 -14.31
N GLU A 388 -10.59 -0.77 -13.48
CA GLU A 388 -9.74 -1.62 -12.63
C GLU A 388 -8.85 -2.55 -13.46
N ALA A 389 -9.35 -3.07 -14.58
CA ALA A 389 -8.55 -3.87 -15.51
C ALA A 389 -7.46 -3.03 -16.21
N VAL A 390 -7.74 -1.77 -16.55
CA VAL A 390 -6.73 -0.83 -17.07
C VAL A 390 -5.66 -0.56 -16.02
N LEU A 391 -6.05 -0.29 -14.77
CA LEU A 391 -5.10 -0.10 -13.66
C LEU A 391 -4.24 -1.35 -13.43
N MET A 392 -4.84 -2.54 -13.47
CA MET A 392 -4.11 -3.80 -13.38
C MET A 392 -3.11 -3.96 -14.54
N GLY A 393 -3.50 -3.64 -15.77
CA GLY A 393 -2.63 -3.69 -16.95
C GLY A 393 -1.42 -2.75 -16.83
N LEU A 394 -1.64 -1.52 -16.35
CA LEU A 394 -0.57 -0.54 -16.11
C LEU A 394 0.38 -1.02 -15.01
N LEU A 395 -0.15 -1.55 -13.90
CA LEU A 395 0.67 -2.12 -12.84
C LEU A 395 1.48 -3.32 -13.32
N LEU A 396 0.88 -4.22 -14.09
CA LEU A 396 1.56 -5.37 -14.67
C LEU A 396 2.69 -4.94 -15.61
N ALA A 397 2.46 -3.94 -16.46
CA ALA A 397 3.51 -3.38 -17.32
C ALA A 397 4.67 -2.79 -16.49
N LEU A 398 4.35 -1.99 -15.46
CA LEU A 398 5.37 -1.43 -14.55
C LEU A 398 6.11 -2.51 -13.76
N SER A 399 5.42 -3.58 -13.32
CA SER A 399 6.01 -4.69 -12.57
C SER A 399 6.90 -5.59 -13.44
N VAL A 400 6.56 -5.79 -14.71
CA VAL A 400 7.30 -6.71 -15.60
C VAL A 400 8.46 -6.00 -16.31
N TYR A 401 8.27 -4.75 -16.71
CA TYR A 401 9.24 -4.00 -17.53
C TYR A 401 9.95 -2.88 -16.77
N GLY A 402 9.39 -2.41 -15.65
CA GLY A 402 9.97 -1.31 -14.88
C GLY A 402 11.04 -1.75 -13.87
N SER A 403 12.07 -0.92 -13.71
CA SER A 403 13.03 -1.04 -12.61
C SER A 403 12.34 -0.86 -11.24
N SER A 404 12.95 -1.27 -10.13
CA SER A 404 12.32 -1.14 -8.80
C SER A 404 11.98 0.30 -8.43
N ARG A 405 12.83 1.26 -8.81
CA ARG A 405 12.55 2.70 -8.60
C ARG A 405 11.38 3.18 -9.48
N LEU A 406 11.37 2.79 -10.75
CA LEU A 406 10.30 3.17 -11.68
C LEU A 406 8.95 2.56 -11.28
N PHE A 407 8.95 1.33 -10.77
CA PHE A 407 7.76 0.69 -10.23
C PHE A 407 7.20 1.47 -9.05
N LEU A 408 8.02 1.83 -8.05
CA LEU A 408 7.56 2.58 -6.88
C LEU A 408 7.02 3.97 -7.25
N LEU A 409 7.78 4.74 -8.04
CA LEU A 409 7.34 6.07 -8.51
C LEU A 409 6.09 5.97 -9.39
N GLY A 410 6.02 4.95 -10.26
CA GLY A 410 4.87 4.69 -11.10
C GLY A 410 3.60 4.38 -10.29
N ASN A 411 3.72 3.64 -9.18
CA ASN A 411 2.58 3.40 -8.28
C ASN A 411 2.09 4.69 -7.63
N VAL A 412 3.00 5.55 -7.15
CA VAL A 412 2.63 6.86 -6.56
C VAL A 412 1.92 7.73 -7.60
N PHE A 413 2.45 7.78 -8.83
CA PHE A 413 1.82 8.51 -9.93
C PHE A 413 0.46 7.94 -10.32
N LEU A 414 0.30 6.61 -10.36
CA LEU A 414 -0.98 5.96 -10.65
C LEU A 414 -2.03 6.26 -9.57
N VAL A 415 -1.68 6.15 -8.29
CA VAL A 415 -2.61 6.48 -7.19
C VAL A 415 -3.00 7.95 -7.26
N THR A 416 -2.03 8.85 -7.44
CA THR A 416 -2.28 10.28 -7.51
C THR A 416 -3.14 10.64 -8.72
N GLY A 417 -2.81 10.12 -9.90
CA GLY A 417 -3.59 10.30 -11.12
C GLY A 417 -5.01 9.76 -10.99
N TYR A 418 -5.18 8.58 -10.37
CA TYR A 418 -6.50 8.03 -10.09
C TYR A 418 -7.33 8.94 -9.18
N LEU A 419 -6.76 9.40 -8.06
CA LEU A 419 -7.46 10.30 -7.13
C LEU A 419 -7.82 11.64 -7.79
N LEU A 420 -6.97 12.18 -8.66
CA LEU A 420 -7.28 13.39 -9.45
C LEU A 420 -8.44 13.15 -10.43
N VAL A 421 -8.49 11.99 -11.08
CA VAL A 421 -9.62 11.61 -11.95
C VAL A 421 -10.91 11.47 -11.15
N VAL A 422 -10.87 10.81 -9.99
CA VAL A 422 -12.03 10.69 -9.08
C VAL A 422 -12.53 12.09 -8.68
N ALA A 423 -11.63 12.95 -8.21
CA ALA A 423 -11.95 14.32 -7.81
C ALA A 423 -12.54 15.13 -8.97
N GLY A 424 -11.90 15.07 -10.15
CA GLY A 424 -12.36 15.80 -11.34
C GLY A 424 -13.73 15.36 -11.84
N LEU A 425 -13.99 14.04 -11.86
CA LEU A 425 -15.28 13.49 -12.26
C LEU A 425 -16.40 13.81 -11.26
N PHE A 426 -16.11 13.78 -9.96
CA PHE A 426 -17.07 14.17 -8.93
C PHE A 426 -17.41 15.66 -9.01
N LEU A 427 -16.40 16.53 -9.08
CA LEU A 427 -16.60 17.98 -9.10
C LEU A 427 -17.19 18.50 -10.41
N GLY A 428 -16.78 17.95 -11.55
CA GLY A 428 -17.20 18.42 -12.88
C GLY A 428 -18.47 17.77 -13.41
N ALA A 429 -18.63 16.45 -13.20
CA ALA A 429 -19.69 15.66 -13.81
C ALA A 429 -20.64 15.00 -12.80
N GLY A 430 -20.42 15.13 -11.49
CA GLY A 430 -21.22 14.47 -10.46
C GLY A 430 -21.09 12.94 -10.47
N ILE A 431 -20.01 12.40 -11.05
CA ILE A 431 -19.79 10.96 -11.17
C ILE A 431 -18.99 10.46 -9.97
N ILE A 432 -19.50 9.43 -9.31
CA ILE A 432 -18.88 8.78 -8.15
C ILE A 432 -18.17 7.51 -8.58
N LEU A 433 -16.88 7.45 -8.26
CA LEU A 433 -16.01 6.30 -8.45
C LEU A 433 -15.67 5.66 -7.10
N ARG A 434 -15.46 4.34 -7.10
CA ARG A 434 -14.98 3.61 -5.93
C ARG A 434 -13.51 3.93 -5.70
N VAL A 435 -13.13 4.38 -4.50
CA VAL A 435 -11.75 4.76 -4.20
C VAL A 435 -11.01 3.64 -3.47
N VAL A 436 -11.66 3.05 -2.47
CA VAL A 436 -10.99 2.12 -1.56
C VAL A 436 -10.55 0.85 -2.29
N GLN A 437 -11.40 0.27 -3.14
CA GLN A 437 -11.10 -0.98 -3.84
C GLN A 437 -9.87 -0.86 -4.77
N PRO A 438 -9.77 0.13 -5.68
CA PRO A 438 -8.58 0.28 -6.51
C PRO A 438 -7.31 0.60 -5.70
N LEU A 439 -7.41 1.43 -4.65
CA LEU A 439 -6.26 1.79 -3.83
C LEU A 439 -5.71 0.59 -3.06
N THR A 440 -6.57 -0.23 -2.45
CA THR A 440 -6.12 -1.44 -1.74
C THR A 440 -5.48 -2.44 -2.70
N ALA A 441 -6.01 -2.59 -3.92
CA ALA A 441 -5.41 -3.42 -4.96
C ALA A 441 -4.01 -2.92 -5.38
N VAL A 442 -3.83 -1.61 -5.58
CA VAL A 442 -2.52 -1.02 -5.92
C VAL A 442 -1.54 -1.21 -4.76
N ILE A 443 -1.94 -0.92 -3.52
CA ILE A 443 -1.08 -1.06 -2.33
C ILE A 443 -0.68 -2.52 -2.11
N ALA A 444 -1.64 -3.46 -2.16
CA ALA A 444 -1.37 -4.89 -2.01
C ALA A 444 -0.39 -5.38 -3.08
N THR A 445 -0.58 -4.93 -4.33
CA THR A 445 0.33 -5.26 -5.44
C THR A 445 1.73 -4.68 -5.22
N ALA A 446 1.82 -3.43 -4.78
CA ALA A 446 3.11 -2.79 -4.48
C ALA A 446 3.88 -3.54 -3.39
N VAL A 447 3.21 -3.93 -2.30
CA VAL A 447 3.80 -4.70 -1.20
C VAL A 447 4.24 -6.09 -1.69
N MET A 448 3.36 -6.82 -2.37
CA MET A 448 3.64 -8.20 -2.81
C MET A 448 4.75 -8.27 -3.86
N VAL A 449 4.74 -7.37 -4.86
CA VAL A 449 5.78 -7.32 -5.90
C VAL A 449 7.12 -6.89 -5.32
N THR A 450 7.13 -5.88 -4.42
CA THR A 450 8.37 -5.43 -3.77
C THR A 450 8.95 -6.51 -2.88
N GLY A 451 8.11 -7.18 -2.07
CA GLY A 451 8.51 -8.32 -1.25
C GLY A 451 9.05 -9.48 -2.08
N TYR A 452 8.39 -9.82 -3.19
CA TYR A 452 8.86 -10.85 -4.13
C TYR A 452 10.24 -10.51 -4.73
N ARG A 453 10.44 -9.26 -5.18
CA ARG A 453 11.71 -8.79 -5.72
C ARG A 453 12.82 -8.84 -4.67
N TYR A 454 12.53 -8.37 -3.46
CA TYR A 454 13.48 -8.39 -2.34
C TYR A 454 13.90 -9.82 -1.96
N LEU A 455 12.94 -10.74 -1.81
CA LEU A 455 13.24 -12.14 -1.47
C LEU A 455 14.08 -12.83 -2.55
N ASN A 456 13.81 -12.55 -3.83
CA ASN A 456 14.61 -13.10 -4.92
C ASN A 456 16.02 -12.51 -4.97
N GLU A 457 16.17 -11.20 -4.76
CA GLU A 457 17.48 -10.55 -4.72
C GLU A 457 18.31 -11.07 -3.52
N ALA A 458 17.68 -11.26 -2.37
CA ALA A 458 18.31 -11.87 -1.19
C ALA A 458 18.78 -13.31 -1.47
N ARG A 459 17.95 -14.13 -2.11
CA ARG A 459 18.32 -15.50 -2.52
C ARG A 459 19.48 -15.51 -3.51
N GLN A 460 19.50 -14.59 -4.48
CA GLN A 460 20.59 -14.47 -5.45
C GLN A 460 21.91 -14.09 -4.77
N LYS A 461 21.87 -13.12 -3.83
CA LYS A 461 23.05 -12.74 -3.04
C LYS A 461 23.58 -13.90 -2.21
N GLU A 462 22.70 -14.69 -1.59
CA GLU A 462 23.10 -15.85 -0.79
C GLU A 462 23.72 -16.97 -1.64
N VAL A 463 23.13 -17.28 -2.80
CA VAL A 463 23.69 -18.27 -3.75
C VAL A 463 25.08 -17.84 -4.23
N LEU A 464 25.25 -16.54 -4.54
CA LEU A 464 26.53 -15.99 -4.96
C LEU A 464 27.56 -16.03 -3.82
N ARG A 465 27.16 -15.65 -2.60
CA ARG A 465 28.00 -15.70 -1.40
C ARG A 465 28.53 -17.12 -1.14
N ARG A 466 27.63 -18.12 -1.11
CA ARG A 466 28.01 -19.53 -0.93
C ARG A 466 28.95 -20.04 -2.01
N SER A 467 28.74 -19.59 -3.25
CA SER A 467 29.62 -19.97 -4.36
C SER A 467 31.03 -19.41 -4.16
N PHE A 468 31.17 -18.19 -3.63
CA PHE A 468 32.49 -17.61 -3.30
C PHE A 468 33.12 -18.20 -2.04
N GLU A 469 32.33 -18.58 -1.02
CA GLU A 469 32.82 -19.24 0.22
C GLU A 469 33.46 -20.61 -0.05
N ALA A 470 33.13 -21.25 -1.17
CA ALA A 470 33.79 -22.51 -1.58
C ALA A 470 35.23 -22.32 -2.06
N TYR A 471 35.64 -21.10 -2.45
CA TYR A 471 36.95 -20.83 -3.05
C TYR A 471 37.78 -19.79 -2.30
N PHE A 472 37.16 -18.99 -1.43
CA PHE A 472 37.83 -17.91 -0.71
C PHE A 472 37.47 -17.93 0.78
N PRO A 473 38.40 -17.53 1.67
CA PRO A 473 38.11 -17.37 3.10
C PRO A 473 36.95 -16.38 3.33
N PRO A 474 36.13 -16.55 4.39
CA PRO A 474 34.95 -15.71 4.63
C PRO A 474 35.24 -14.19 4.73
N SER A 475 36.43 -13.82 5.21
CA SER A 475 36.91 -12.43 5.26
C SER A 475 37.06 -11.83 3.86
N VAL A 476 37.61 -12.60 2.93
CA VAL A 476 37.80 -12.21 1.53
C VAL A 476 36.46 -12.15 0.80
N VAL A 477 35.57 -13.13 1.01
CA VAL A 477 34.22 -13.13 0.40
C VAL A 477 33.41 -11.91 0.83
N ARG A 478 33.46 -11.54 2.12
CA ARG A 478 32.77 -10.33 2.61
C ARG A 478 33.30 -9.07 1.93
N LYS A 479 34.62 -8.94 1.78
CA LYS A 479 35.24 -7.81 1.07
C LYS A 479 34.88 -7.79 -0.42
N ILE A 480 34.90 -8.94 -1.09
CA ILE A 480 34.47 -9.08 -2.50
C ILE A 480 32.99 -8.71 -2.66
N MET A 481 32.14 -9.10 -1.73
CA MET A 481 30.71 -8.81 -1.79
C MET A 481 30.38 -7.35 -1.49
N ALA A 482 31.18 -6.69 -0.64
CA ALA A 482 31.07 -5.27 -0.34
C ALA A 482 31.69 -4.38 -1.44
N HIS A 483 32.78 -4.84 -2.06
CA HIS A 483 33.57 -4.11 -3.05
C HIS A 483 33.92 -5.00 -4.26
N PRO A 484 32.96 -5.29 -5.15
CA PRO A 484 33.20 -6.13 -6.34
C PRO A 484 34.32 -5.61 -7.25
N GLU A 485 34.55 -4.31 -7.25
CA GLU A 485 35.62 -3.62 -7.97
C GLU A 485 37.05 -4.05 -7.56
N MET A 486 37.23 -4.60 -6.34
CA MET A 486 38.51 -5.14 -5.88
C MET A 486 38.95 -6.38 -6.66
N ILE A 487 38.05 -7.03 -7.40
CA ILE A 487 38.39 -8.15 -8.29
C ILE A 487 39.20 -7.67 -9.52
N VAL A 488 39.12 -6.39 -9.88
CA VAL A 488 39.69 -5.84 -11.13
C VAL A 488 40.85 -4.88 -10.89
N SER A 489 41.16 -4.53 -9.63
CA SER A 489 42.25 -3.61 -9.32
C SER A 489 43.63 -4.27 -9.53
N GLY A 490 44.51 -3.55 -10.24
CA GLY A 490 45.91 -3.96 -10.42
C GLY A 490 46.62 -4.10 -9.07
N GLY A 491 47.64 -4.97 -9.03
CA GLY A 491 48.37 -5.28 -7.80
C GLY A 491 48.91 -4.05 -7.09
N GLN A 492 48.80 -4.04 -5.76
CA GLN A 492 49.26 -2.96 -4.89
C GLN A 492 50.62 -3.32 -4.29
N LYS A 493 51.56 -2.37 -4.28
CA LYS A 493 52.85 -2.54 -3.61
C LYS A 493 52.67 -2.31 -2.10
N LYS A 494 52.85 -3.36 -1.29
CA LYS A 494 52.74 -3.32 0.18
C LYS A 494 53.91 -4.05 0.83
N GLU A 495 54.29 -3.64 2.03
CA GLU A 495 55.18 -4.41 2.88
C GLU A 495 54.34 -5.46 3.62
N LEU A 496 54.61 -6.75 3.38
CA LEU A 496 53.87 -7.87 3.98
C LEU A 496 54.86 -8.88 4.57
N THR A 497 54.40 -9.70 5.51
CA THR A 497 55.17 -10.84 6.01
C THR A 497 54.68 -12.12 5.35
N ILE A 498 55.61 -12.85 4.73
CA ILE A 498 55.35 -14.07 3.96
C ILE A 498 55.94 -15.27 4.72
N LEU A 499 55.14 -16.32 4.86
CA LEU A 499 55.50 -17.58 5.48
C LEU A 499 55.39 -18.71 4.45
N PHE A 500 56.44 -19.51 4.38
CA PHE A 500 56.43 -20.81 3.72
C PHE A 500 56.61 -21.91 4.77
N SER A 501 55.83 -22.97 4.66
CA SER A 501 56.07 -24.21 5.40
C SER A 501 56.14 -25.40 4.45
N ASP A 502 56.92 -26.41 4.80
CA ASP A 502 57.11 -27.64 4.02
C ASP A 502 57.22 -28.84 4.97
N ILE A 503 56.77 -30.03 4.52
CA ILE A 503 56.92 -31.26 5.29
C ILE A 503 58.24 -31.92 4.90
N LYS A 504 59.13 -32.09 5.87
CA LYS A 504 60.43 -32.76 5.64
C LYS A 504 60.22 -34.13 5.00
N ASN A 505 61.01 -34.47 3.97
CA ASN A 505 61.06 -35.80 3.33
C ASN A 505 59.70 -36.34 2.82
N PHE A 506 58.68 -35.49 2.62
CA PHE A 506 57.35 -35.92 2.20
C PHE A 506 57.34 -36.75 0.91
N THR A 507 58.14 -36.38 -0.08
CA THR A 507 58.30 -37.13 -1.34
C THR A 507 58.78 -38.57 -1.11
N ARG A 508 59.65 -38.79 -0.11
CA ARG A 508 60.11 -40.14 0.25
C ARG A 508 59.03 -40.90 1.02
N TYR A 509 58.24 -40.22 1.83
CA TYR A 509 57.17 -40.82 2.64
C TYR A 509 55.94 -41.24 1.83
N THR A 510 55.62 -40.48 0.78
CA THR A 510 54.46 -40.77 -0.09
C THR A 510 54.71 -41.91 -1.07
N ALA A 511 55.97 -42.28 -1.33
CA ALA A 511 56.33 -43.38 -2.22
C ALA A 511 55.79 -44.76 -1.76
N SER A 512 55.46 -44.92 -0.47
CA SER A 512 54.97 -46.17 0.12
C SER A 512 53.50 -46.12 0.58
N LEU A 513 52.76 -45.05 0.27
CA LEU A 513 51.37 -44.85 0.69
C LEU A 513 50.43 -44.89 -0.52
N SER A 514 49.17 -45.29 -0.31
CA SER A 514 48.15 -45.17 -1.36
C SER A 514 47.73 -43.70 -1.59
N PRO A 515 47.24 -43.32 -2.79
CA PRO A 515 46.77 -41.96 -3.06
C PRO A 515 45.72 -41.44 -2.06
N ASP A 516 44.81 -42.30 -1.60
CA ASP A 516 43.78 -41.96 -0.62
C ASP A 516 44.37 -41.67 0.77
N GLU A 517 45.38 -42.45 1.19
CA GLU A 517 46.08 -42.23 2.46
C GLU A 517 46.92 -40.94 2.44
N ILE A 518 47.56 -40.65 1.30
CA ILE A 518 48.28 -39.39 1.08
C ILE A 518 47.32 -38.21 1.18
N GLN A 519 46.19 -38.28 0.46
CA GLN A 519 45.18 -37.22 0.48
C GLN A 519 44.60 -37.01 1.88
N LYS A 520 44.28 -38.08 2.60
CA LYS A 520 43.74 -37.99 3.97
C LYS A 520 44.75 -37.36 4.93
N ALA A 521 46.02 -37.73 4.84
CA ALA A 521 47.07 -37.17 5.68
C ALA A 521 47.32 -35.68 5.38
N LEU A 522 47.37 -35.30 4.09
CA LEU A 522 47.51 -33.90 3.68
C LEU A 522 46.31 -33.05 4.10
N ASN A 523 45.08 -33.54 3.93
CA ASN A 523 43.88 -32.81 4.35
C ASN A 523 43.86 -32.58 5.87
N GLU A 524 44.18 -33.59 6.67
CA GLU A 524 44.26 -33.46 8.14
C GLU A 524 45.35 -32.46 8.57
N TYR A 525 46.51 -32.47 7.89
CA TYR A 525 47.58 -31.51 8.12
C TYR A 525 47.17 -30.08 7.73
N PHE A 526 46.68 -29.89 6.50
CA PHE A 526 46.30 -28.58 6.00
C PHE A 526 45.15 -27.98 6.82
N GLU A 527 44.15 -28.78 7.19
CA GLU A 527 43.05 -28.31 8.06
C GLU A 527 43.61 -27.74 9.38
N ALA A 528 44.51 -28.49 10.04
CA ALA A 528 45.12 -28.05 11.30
C ALA A 528 45.99 -26.80 11.16
N MET A 529 46.77 -26.68 10.07
CA MET A 529 47.64 -25.53 9.84
C MET A 529 46.84 -24.27 9.44
N VAL A 530 45.86 -24.43 8.55
CA VAL A 530 45.01 -23.34 8.06
C VAL A 530 44.16 -22.77 9.20
N GLU A 531 43.66 -23.60 10.12
CA GLU A 531 42.96 -23.12 11.31
C GLU A 531 43.83 -22.16 12.14
N ILE A 532 45.12 -22.48 12.31
CA ILE A 532 46.08 -21.63 13.04
C ILE A 532 46.33 -20.33 12.26
N VAL A 533 46.56 -20.43 10.95
CA VAL A 533 46.75 -19.25 10.09
C VAL A 533 45.58 -18.28 10.22
N PHE A 534 44.34 -18.77 10.16
CA PHE A 534 43.15 -17.92 10.31
C PHE A 534 43.00 -17.35 11.71
N ARG A 535 43.39 -18.08 12.77
CA ARG A 535 43.39 -17.57 14.16
C ARG A 535 44.30 -16.35 14.32
N HIS A 536 45.43 -16.33 13.61
CA HIS A 536 46.38 -15.21 13.57
C HIS A 536 46.13 -14.21 12.42
N GLN A 537 44.95 -14.26 11.80
CA GLN A 537 44.55 -13.33 10.73
C GLN A 537 45.43 -13.39 9.47
N GLY A 538 46.10 -14.52 9.23
CA GLY A 538 46.86 -14.76 8.01
C GLY A 538 45.98 -15.15 6.84
N THR A 539 46.46 -14.87 5.62
CA THR A 539 45.80 -15.24 4.37
C THR A 539 46.58 -16.36 3.70
N VAL A 540 45.94 -17.51 3.51
CA VAL A 540 46.51 -18.62 2.74
C VAL A 540 46.49 -18.24 1.26
N ASP A 541 47.66 -18.22 0.63
CA ASP A 541 47.80 -17.96 -0.81
C ASP A 541 47.51 -19.23 -1.60
N LYS A 542 48.31 -20.28 -1.37
CA LYS A 542 48.16 -21.59 -2.03
C LYS A 542 48.85 -22.72 -1.28
N TYR A 543 48.41 -23.93 -1.58
CA TYR A 543 49.14 -25.16 -1.28
C TYR A 543 50.19 -25.42 -2.37
N ILE A 544 51.41 -25.77 -1.97
CA ILE A 544 52.52 -26.06 -2.89
C ILE A 544 53.02 -27.47 -2.59
N GLY A 545 52.41 -28.47 -3.25
CA GLY A 545 52.67 -29.87 -2.92
C GLY A 545 52.19 -30.18 -1.50
N ASP A 546 53.13 -30.48 -0.62
CA ASP A 546 52.95 -30.71 0.82
C ASP A 546 53.19 -29.46 1.69
N GLY A 547 53.60 -28.37 1.06
CA GLY A 547 53.85 -27.09 1.71
C GLY A 547 52.67 -26.11 1.65
N LEU A 548 52.76 -25.08 2.48
CA LEU A 548 51.79 -23.99 2.59
C LEU A 548 52.49 -22.64 2.34
N MET A 549 51.89 -21.80 1.51
CA MET A 549 52.29 -20.41 1.35
C MET A 549 51.22 -19.49 1.96
N VAL A 550 51.64 -18.61 2.86
CA VAL A 550 50.78 -17.70 3.62
C VAL A 550 51.40 -16.31 3.61
N PHE A 551 50.56 -15.27 3.65
CA PHE A 551 51.01 -13.90 3.92
C PHE A 551 50.11 -13.20 4.94
N PHE A 552 50.67 -12.21 5.62
CA PHE A 552 50.01 -11.42 6.67
C PHE A 552 50.08 -9.93 6.33
N GLY A 553 49.03 -9.19 6.70
CA GLY A 553 48.90 -7.75 6.45
C GLY A 553 48.00 -7.37 5.27
N ASP A 554 47.41 -8.35 4.59
CA ASP A 554 46.48 -8.15 3.48
C ASP A 554 45.54 -9.37 3.31
N PRO A 555 44.25 -9.24 2.92
CA PRO A 555 43.53 -8.01 2.56
C PRO A 555 43.12 -7.16 3.76
N GLU A 556 43.18 -7.68 4.98
CA GLU A 556 43.00 -6.88 6.19
C GLU A 556 44.34 -6.29 6.61
N PRO A 557 44.47 -4.95 6.70
CA PRO A 557 45.68 -4.33 7.20
C PRO A 557 45.94 -4.79 8.64
N LEU A 558 47.15 -5.25 8.90
CA LEU A 558 47.57 -5.73 10.21
C LEU A 558 48.88 -5.03 10.55
N ALA A 559 48.87 -4.11 11.52
CA ALA A 559 50.06 -3.31 11.85
C ALA A 559 51.19 -4.18 12.43
N ASP A 560 50.83 -5.24 13.15
CA ASP A 560 51.68 -6.25 13.77
C ASP A 560 51.79 -7.52 12.90
N HIS A 561 51.70 -7.39 11.57
CA HIS A 561 51.71 -8.54 10.64
C HIS A 561 52.89 -9.49 10.82
N ALA A 562 54.09 -8.96 11.15
CA ALA A 562 55.27 -9.78 11.41
C ALA A 562 55.16 -10.59 12.70
N VAL A 563 54.63 -9.99 13.78
CA VAL A 563 54.42 -10.64 15.08
C VAL A 563 53.41 -11.77 14.95
N GLN A 564 52.24 -11.48 14.37
CA GLN A 564 51.20 -12.49 14.16
C GLN A 564 51.68 -13.65 13.30
N CYS A 565 52.46 -13.37 12.25
CA CYS A 565 53.05 -14.40 11.42
C CYS A 565 54.01 -15.32 12.19
N VAL A 566 54.86 -14.75 13.06
CA VAL A 566 55.81 -15.53 13.86
C VAL A 566 55.07 -16.33 14.94
N GLN A 567 54.05 -15.75 15.59
CA GLN A 567 53.22 -16.49 16.54
C GLN A 567 52.48 -17.66 15.86
N ALA A 568 51.91 -17.43 14.67
CA ALA A 568 51.30 -18.48 13.87
C ALA A 568 52.30 -19.61 13.56
N ALA A 569 53.53 -19.27 13.19
CA ALA A 569 54.58 -20.25 12.93
C ALA A 569 54.95 -21.08 14.16
N ILE A 570 55.04 -20.46 15.34
CA ILE A 570 55.28 -21.15 16.62
C ILE A 570 54.13 -22.13 16.91
N ASP A 571 52.89 -21.70 16.75
CA ASP A 571 51.72 -22.55 16.98
C ASP A 571 51.61 -23.67 15.95
N MET A 572 51.97 -23.42 14.68
CA MET A 572 52.11 -24.45 13.64
C MET A 572 53.14 -25.51 14.04
N GLN A 573 54.32 -25.11 14.54
CA GLN A 573 55.34 -26.05 15.01
C GLN A 573 54.84 -26.87 16.22
N ARG A 574 54.16 -26.25 17.18
CA ARG A 574 53.55 -26.95 18.32
C ARG A 574 52.48 -27.95 17.88
N LYS A 575 51.60 -27.55 16.95
CA LYS A 575 50.55 -28.41 16.42
C LYS A 575 51.14 -29.57 15.61
N ALA A 576 52.17 -29.32 14.81
CA ALA A 576 52.89 -30.36 14.08
C ALA A 576 53.50 -31.39 15.04
N LYS A 577 54.08 -30.98 16.17
CA LYS A 577 54.57 -31.90 17.22
C LYS A 577 53.45 -32.73 17.86
N LEU A 578 52.26 -32.17 18.04
CA LEU A 578 51.10 -32.92 18.54
C LEU A 578 50.62 -33.94 17.51
N LEU A 579 50.52 -33.54 16.24
CA LEU A 579 50.18 -34.42 15.13
C LEU A 579 51.22 -35.54 14.99
N HIS A 580 52.51 -35.21 15.09
CA HIS A 580 53.61 -36.17 15.08
C HIS A 580 53.42 -37.26 16.14
N LYS A 581 53.23 -36.87 17.41
CA LYS A 581 53.04 -37.82 18.52
C LYS A 581 51.79 -38.67 18.32
N ARG A 582 50.72 -38.10 17.78
CA ARG A 582 49.47 -38.82 17.51
C ARG A 582 49.65 -39.82 16.36
N TRP A 583 50.17 -39.36 15.22
CA TRP A 583 50.40 -40.19 14.03
C TRP A 583 51.36 -41.34 14.34
N GLN A 584 52.41 -41.08 15.12
CA GLN A 584 53.34 -42.12 15.58
C GLN A 584 52.65 -43.21 16.41
N ARG A 585 51.69 -42.87 17.29
CA ARG A 585 50.87 -43.85 18.04
C ARG A 585 49.89 -44.61 17.15
N GLU A 586 49.41 -43.97 16.09
CA GLU A 586 48.53 -44.58 15.08
C GLU A 586 49.30 -45.45 14.07
N GLY A 587 50.63 -45.60 14.22
CA GLY A 587 51.48 -46.34 13.28
C GLY A 587 51.70 -45.63 11.94
N ARG A 588 51.33 -44.35 11.85
CA ARG A 588 51.54 -43.47 10.70
C ARG A 588 52.92 -42.80 10.80
N LEU A 589 53.47 -42.40 9.65
CA LEU A 589 54.78 -41.73 9.62
C LEU A 589 54.74 -40.40 10.38
N PRO A 590 55.78 -40.08 11.17
CA PRO A 590 55.88 -38.83 11.90
C PRO A 590 55.93 -37.62 10.96
N ILE A 591 55.19 -36.55 11.29
CA ILE A 591 55.25 -35.28 10.57
C ILE A 591 56.23 -34.32 11.24
N GLU A 592 57.09 -33.70 10.44
CA GLU A 592 57.99 -32.64 10.89
C GLU A 592 57.98 -31.55 9.81
N ILE A 593 57.89 -30.29 10.24
CA ILE A 593 57.79 -29.18 9.30
C ILE A 593 58.95 -28.21 9.46
N ARG A 594 59.33 -27.59 8.34
CA ARG A 594 60.23 -26.45 8.27
C ARG A 594 59.42 -25.21 7.99
N ILE A 595 59.82 -24.07 8.56
CA ILE A 595 59.15 -22.79 8.32
C ILE A 595 60.18 -21.72 8.01
N GLY A 596 59.94 -20.95 6.95
CA GLY A 596 60.71 -19.77 6.57
C GLY A 596 59.82 -18.54 6.50
N ILE A 597 60.28 -17.43 7.08
CA ILE A 597 59.50 -16.19 7.14
C ILE A 597 60.35 -14.99 6.68
N ASN A 598 59.84 -14.22 5.73
CA ASN A 598 60.47 -12.98 5.32
C ASN A 598 59.45 -11.83 5.33
N THR A 599 59.91 -10.64 5.67
CA THR A 599 59.12 -9.42 5.57
C THR A 599 59.74 -8.50 4.54
N GLY A 600 58.92 -7.99 3.61
CA GLY A 600 59.41 -7.04 2.63
C GLY A 600 58.35 -6.57 1.65
N TRP A 601 58.76 -5.66 0.78
CA TRP A 601 57.89 -5.09 -0.25
C TRP A 601 57.55 -6.11 -1.33
N VAL A 602 56.26 -6.40 -1.47
CA VAL A 602 55.67 -7.27 -2.48
C VAL A 602 54.55 -6.54 -3.23
N VAL A 603 54.21 -7.04 -4.40
CA VAL A 603 52.99 -6.66 -5.10
C VAL A 603 51.91 -7.71 -4.76
N VAL A 604 50.85 -7.29 -4.09
CA VAL A 604 49.69 -8.13 -3.75
C VAL A 604 48.51 -7.78 -4.63
N GLY A 605 47.81 -8.78 -5.16
CA GLY A 605 46.60 -8.54 -5.95
C GLY A 605 46.20 -9.74 -6.81
N ASN A 606 45.24 -9.52 -7.72
CA ASN A 606 44.80 -10.54 -8.66
C ASN A 606 45.84 -10.71 -9.78
N MET A 607 46.51 -11.86 -9.80
CA MET A 607 47.52 -12.22 -10.81
C MET A 607 47.02 -13.36 -11.69
N GLY A 608 47.33 -13.32 -12.99
CA GLY A 608 46.95 -14.36 -13.94
C GLY A 608 46.26 -13.79 -15.18
N SER A 609 45.45 -14.63 -15.84
CA SER A 609 44.67 -14.20 -17.01
C SER A 609 43.27 -13.74 -16.60
N PRO A 610 42.57 -12.97 -17.43
CA PRO A 610 41.16 -12.61 -17.18
C PRO A 610 40.23 -13.82 -17.03
N ARG A 611 40.65 -15.02 -17.47
CA ARG A 611 39.88 -16.27 -17.36
C ARG A 611 40.24 -17.09 -16.12
N GLN A 612 41.40 -16.84 -15.51
CA GLN A 612 41.89 -17.56 -14.34
C GLN A 612 42.92 -16.67 -13.63
N PHE A 613 42.49 -16.07 -12.52
CA PHE A 613 43.31 -15.22 -11.67
C PHE A 613 43.33 -15.78 -10.24
N SER A 614 44.42 -15.52 -9.53
CA SER A 614 44.59 -15.86 -8.11
C SER A 614 45.01 -14.62 -7.35
N TYR A 615 44.42 -14.39 -6.18
CA TYR A 615 44.87 -13.34 -5.27
C TYR A 615 46.14 -13.80 -4.56
N THR A 616 47.29 -13.24 -4.93
CA THR A 616 48.61 -13.76 -4.55
C THR A 616 49.61 -12.62 -4.39
N VAL A 617 50.74 -12.90 -3.74
CA VAL A 617 51.86 -11.96 -3.57
C VAL A 617 53.00 -12.30 -4.54
N LEU A 618 53.59 -11.28 -5.18
CA LEU A 618 54.75 -11.42 -6.06
C LEU A 618 55.88 -10.47 -5.63
N GLY A 619 57.12 -10.94 -5.71
CA GLY A 619 58.30 -10.11 -5.50
C GLY A 619 59.50 -10.90 -4.99
N ALA A 620 60.67 -10.27 -4.99
CA ALA A 620 61.91 -10.88 -4.49
C ALA A 620 61.81 -11.33 -3.02
N ALA A 621 61.00 -10.63 -2.21
CA ALA A 621 60.74 -10.98 -0.81
C ALA A 621 60.04 -12.34 -0.65
N VAL A 622 59.21 -12.76 -1.61
CA VAL A 622 58.55 -14.08 -1.60
C VAL A 622 59.60 -15.19 -1.78
N ASN A 623 60.51 -15.01 -2.74
CA ASN A 623 61.58 -15.96 -3.02
C ASN A 623 62.54 -16.12 -1.84
N LEU A 624 62.77 -15.05 -1.07
CA LEU A 624 63.60 -15.13 0.15
C LEU A 624 62.91 -15.97 1.23
N ALA A 625 61.60 -15.79 1.48
CA ALA A 625 60.85 -16.60 2.45
C ALA A 625 60.92 -18.10 2.10
N GLN A 626 60.72 -18.45 0.82
CA GLN A 626 60.80 -19.83 0.34
C GLN A 626 62.20 -20.43 0.58
N ARG A 627 63.27 -19.65 0.38
CA ARG A 627 64.65 -20.14 0.61
C ARG A 627 64.95 -20.32 2.09
N LEU A 628 64.48 -19.40 2.93
CA LEU A 628 64.60 -19.53 4.39
C LEU A 628 63.93 -20.81 4.88
N GLU A 629 62.77 -21.19 4.32
CA GLU A 629 62.11 -22.46 4.64
C GLU A 629 63.01 -23.63 4.27
N SER A 630 63.52 -23.66 3.03
CA SER A 630 64.31 -24.79 2.54
C SER A 630 65.59 -25.05 3.35
N GLN A 631 66.11 -24.01 4.02
CA GLN A 631 67.31 -24.05 4.85
C GLN A 631 67.01 -24.09 6.35
N ALA A 632 65.74 -24.02 6.74
CA ALA A 632 65.36 -24.07 8.13
C ALA A 632 65.69 -25.44 8.74
N PRO A 633 66.19 -25.47 9.98
CA PRO A 633 66.34 -26.73 10.68
C PRO A 633 64.97 -27.38 10.85
N VAL A 634 64.95 -28.71 10.88
CA VAL A 634 63.72 -29.48 11.04
C VAL A 634 63.06 -29.13 12.37
N GLY A 635 61.78 -28.74 12.35
CA GLY A 635 61.08 -28.27 13.54
C GLY A 635 61.45 -26.84 13.97
N GLY A 636 62.25 -26.14 13.16
CA GLY A 636 62.68 -24.76 13.38
C GLY A 636 61.97 -23.75 12.48
N ILE A 637 62.21 -22.48 12.77
CA ILE A 637 61.65 -21.33 12.06
C ILE A 637 62.79 -20.37 11.76
N LEU A 638 63.11 -20.16 10.48
CA LEU A 638 64.09 -19.17 10.06
C LEU A 638 63.41 -17.89 9.59
N ILE A 639 63.96 -16.76 10.00
CA ILE A 639 63.46 -15.43 9.68
C ILE A 639 64.55 -14.53 9.10
N SER A 640 64.14 -13.62 8.22
CA SER A 640 64.99 -12.54 7.71
C SER A 640 65.30 -11.48 8.78
N GLU A 641 66.35 -10.68 8.54
CA GLU A 641 66.68 -9.49 9.35
C GLU A 641 65.51 -8.52 9.48
N ARG A 642 64.80 -8.23 8.39
CA ARG A 642 63.64 -7.32 8.42
C ARG A 642 62.51 -7.85 9.31
N THR A 643 62.22 -9.15 9.25
CA THR A 643 61.26 -9.77 10.18
C THR A 643 61.73 -9.65 11.62
N ARG A 644 63.03 -9.88 11.88
CA ARG A 644 63.63 -9.78 13.23
C ARG A 644 63.55 -8.36 13.81
N GLU A 645 63.72 -7.33 12.98
CA GLU A 645 63.53 -5.93 13.39
C GLU A 645 62.09 -5.65 13.83
N LEU A 646 61.10 -6.15 13.08
CA LEU A 646 59.68 -5.87 13.31
C LEU A 646 59.09 -6.65 14.50
N ILE A 647 59.73 -7.73 14.94
CA ILE A 647 59.34 -8.50 16.14
C ILE A 647 60.24 -8.22 17.34
N ALA A 648 61.15 -7.26 17.24
CA ALA A 648 62.16 -7.00 18.25
C ALA A 648 61.52 -6.67 19.61
N GLY A 649 61.83 -7.49 20.62
CA GLY A 649 61.29 -7.35 21.98
C GLY A 649 60.07 -8.21 22.29
N GLU A 650 59.46 -8.87 21.29
CA GLU A 650 58.28 -9.74 21.49
C GLU A 650 58.61 -11.22 21.44
N VAL A 651 59.56 -11.62 20.59
CA VAL A 651 59.94 -13.03 20.39
C VAL A 651 61.47 -13.18 20.44
N PRO A 652 62.02 -14.12 21.23
CA PRO A 652 63.46 -14.33 21.29
C PRO A 652 63.99 -14.99 20.01
N THR A 653 65.15 -14.53 19.54
CA THR A 653 65.79 -15.00 18.29
C THR A 653 67.28 -15.25 18.48
N ARG A 654 67.83 -16.24 17.77
CA ARG A 654 69.26 -16.57 17.72
C ARG A 654 69.83 -16.22 16.35
N ALA A 655 70.97 -15.53 16.29
CA ALA A 655 71.65 -15.23 15.03
C ALA A 655 72.28 -16.51 14.44
N MET A 656 72.12 -16.71 13.13
CA MET A 656 72.68 -17.83 12.36
C MET A 656 73.74 -17.34 11.38
N GLU A 657 74.47 -18.25 10.73
CA GLU A 657 75.40 -17.87 9.66
C GLU A 657 74.65 -17.23 8.49
N THR A 658 75.31 -16.29 7.82
CA THR A 658 74.72 -15.59 6.68
C THR A 658 74.51 -16.54 5.51
N ILE A 659 73.37 -16.43 4.84
CA ILE A 659 73.00 -17.30 3.73
C ILE A 659 73.22 -16.56 2.41
N GLN A 660 73.95 -17.17 1.48
CA GLN A 660 74.09 -16.66 0.12
C GLN A 660 72.94 -17.13 -0.75
N VAL A 661 72.08 -16.20 -1.15
CA VAL A 661 70.90 -16.47 -1.97
C VAL A 661 71.25 -16.26 -3.44
N LYS A 662 71.10 -17.30 -4.26
CA LYS A 662 71.28 -17.21 -5.71
C LYS A 662 70.35 -16.14 -6.30
N GLY A 663 70.91 -15.04 -6.80
CA GLY A 663 70.18 -13.89 -7.34
C GLY A 663 70.17 -12.64 -6.46
N LEU A 664 70.75 -12.68 -5.26
CA LEU A 664 71.06 -11.51 -4.43
C LEU A 664 72.59 -11.32 -4.39
N GLU A 665 73.06 -10.08 -4.56
CA GLU A 665 74.50 -9.76 -4.62
C GLU A 665 75.20 -9.84 -3.25
N ALA A 666 74.46 -9.59 -2.16
CA ALA A 666 74.97 -9.62 -0.79
C ALA A 666 74.45 -10.83 0.01
N PRO A 667 75.26 -11.43 0.89
CA PRO A 667 74.80 -12.45 1.84
C PRO A 667 73.78 -11.85 2.81
N VAL A 668 72.73 -12.61 3.13
CA VAL A 668 71.61 -12.15 3.97
C VAL A 668 71.81 -12.66 5.39
N ASN A 669 71.64 -11.78 6.39
CA ASN A 669 71.58 -12.16 7.80
C ASN A 669 70.30 -12.94 8.08
N VAL A 670 70.43 -14.09 8.74
CA VAL A 670 69.32 -14.99 9.07
C VAL A 670 69.30 -15.27 10.56
N TYR A 671 68.09 -15.37 11.09
CA TYR A 671 67.85 -15.60 12.52
C TYR A 671 66.93 -16.79 12.69
N GLU A 672 67.16 -17.58 13.73
CA GLU A 672 66.26 -18.64 14.14
C GLU A 672 65.38 -18.16 15.30
N VAL A 673 64.07 -18.42 15.22
CA VAL A 673 63.14 -18.12 16.32
C VAL A 673 63.31 -19.15 17.43
N VAL A 674 63.41 -18.68 18.67
CA VAL A 674 63.48 -19.52 19.87
C VAL A 674 62.11 -19.58 20.53
N PHE A 675 61.61 -20.78 20.83
CA PHE A 675 60.32 -20.94 21.50
C PHE A 675 60.24 -22.19 22.38
N ASP A 676 59.40 -22.14 23.42
CA ASP A 676 59.21 -23.23 24.36
C ASP A 676 58.76 -24.52 23.67
N GLY A 677 59.53 -25.59 23.91
CA GLY A 677 59.32 -26.91 23.34
C GLY A 677 60.16 -27.21 22.09
N GLN A 678 61.06 -26.32 21.64
CA GLN A 678 62.15 -26.70 20.72
C GLN A 678 63.10 -27.70 21.39
N GLU A 679 63.39 -28.83 20.72
CA GLU A 679 64.49 -29.70 21.14
C GLU A 679 65.81 -29.03 20.72
N GLU A 680 66.83 -29.06 21.58
CA GLU A 680 68.16 -28.55 21.28
C GLU A 680 68.73 -29.29 20.06
N SER A 681 68.59 -28.69 18.88
CA SER A 681 69.29 -29.16 17.69
C SER A 681 70.72 -28.63 17.73
N ALA A 682 71.69 -29.54 17.75
CA ALA A 682 73.09 -29.19 17.55
C ALA A 682 73.25 -28.46 16.19
N PRO A 683 74.08 -27.41 16.09
CA PRO A 683 74.23 -26.65 14.86
C PRO A 683 74.67 -27.58 13.71
N GLN A 684 73.76 -27.80 12.76
CA GLN A 684 74.11 -28.45 11.50
C GLN A 684 74.79 -27.38 10.62
N PRO A 685 75.97 -27.65 10.05
CA PRO A 685 76.61 -26.72 9.14
C PRO A 685 75.71 -26.52 7.92
N LEU A 686 75.43 -25.25 7.58
CA LEU A 686 74.74 -24.88 6.35
C LEU A 686 75.53 -25.43 5.17
N ALA A 687 74.88 -26.24 4.32
CA ALA A 687 75.54 -26.94 3.23
C ALA A 687 76.23 -25.94 2.28
N ALA A 688 77.56 -25.97 2.22
CA ALA A 688 78.35 -25.20 1.27
C ALA A 688 77.99 -25.60 -0.17
N SER A 689 77.56 -24.62 -0.97
CA SER A 689 77.28 -24.78 -2.40
C SER A 689 78.48 -25.42 -3.12
N ALA A 690 78.29 -26.63 -3.63
CA ALA A 690 79.26 -27.31 -4.48
C ALA A 690 79.63 -26.46 -5.72
N LYS A 691 80.92 -26.25 -5.93
CA LYS A 691 81.47 -25.74 -7.20
C LYS A 691 81.18 -26.77 -8.30
N VAL A 692 80.32 -26.41 -9.26
CA VAL A 692 80.17 -27.15 -10.52
C VAL A 692 81.13 -26.52 -11.54
N GLY A 693 82.00 -27.37 -12.09
CA GLY A 693 83.02 -27.00 -13.05
C GLY A 693 82.45 -26.57 -14.41
N THR A 694 83.22 -25.71 -15.06
CA THR A 694 83.19 -25.43 -16.50
C THR A 694 83.46 -26.71 -17.31
N THR A 695 82.57 -27.06 -18.25
CA THR A 695 82.87 -27.63 -19.58
C THR A 695 81.56 -27.94 -20.32
N GLY A 696 81.47 -27.51 -21.60
CA GLY A 696 80.43 -27.90 -22.55
C GLY A 696 79.56 -26.77 -23.03
#